data_AF-M3XTF2-F1
#
_entry.id   AF-M3XTF2-F1
#
_cell.length_a   1.000
_cell.length_b   1.000
_cell.length_c   1.000
_cell.angle_alpha   90.00
_cell.angle_beta   90.00
_cell.angle_gamma   90.00
#
_symmetry.space_group_name_H-M   'P 1'
#
loop_
_entity.id
_entity.type
_entity.pdbx_description
1 polymer ?
#
loop_
_entity_poly.entity_id
_entity_poly.type
_entity_poly.pdbx_seq_one_letter_code
_entity_poly.pdbx_strand_id
1 'polypeptide(L)'
;MSLPQTVTSGPELHSPEEPAKKLQTPPVRGPWRASSEGAPGTRREDTWPGLGTFRRAFSRSSQQASGQAPKEDLGLFQRSSRFLSRSLRRARENSSTADQSHATAVPGVTHNPQMPSRVMDGGGRRSSAGVGREELEPEAAQDKSVADLITERQLLAAFEQLRQLEGRLVAEKASHSFQEDPTGFARRAMDVCLHYDGLAAEIGAIVRETLGPGGVDAATLGELARTVRAEEEAHPASPADGDFLLTPRRWRLHWEDAVRQSAQERVQQAGAGAAPGAAEAEGASGLAQRLAELGGVVRSDLQKVWREVLPAYSAAGFPAGEAYLRAFHGAVAQRLQELAQDARGCEQLYVLLDWAVNVYGSPDFLGVPDLTLSMEPLPPLLAPALWARLESDYTSFLETKVTSCFDSILQLEQSRWADMEAPDVLQGLYHTPLSIDVHMLVAEHVKVAGAISAELEATTLSICARALGLFLPRFAKAFLESKAVSEPHLGANINACEELRTSLLARFPGTFEELEKPLVAATCTFQKRLLQGLQGDVQPLFRNLCTKAWLTQDVLQPLMDKVVAFAHHLEHMAPVPAQETLQELHRYVVREYLAQVLRPRERFRGEERLRSAQKMGVDAQAIGDTFQGLGSEATWLDQAIRCVADILGETYKDDILRHLETLIRSYPDIRRDHVLAILALRRLGRRRNQRLLQHAQGLLRAAAKARGSGAAGGRVLFEEIEAWEPRETRSALLPALKRMMRNLHPQTRWLRPGGRARREAFRAFAGECLGEAEAPFRTALQGRPPCPTVQLHPQSECEGRSIYFENKSELKWCLPKEGAGLSWLR
;
A
#
# COMPACT_ATOMS: atom_id res chain seq x y z
N MET A 1 30.59 -25.04 -42.75
CA MET A 1 30.80 -26.07 -43.80
C MET A 1 29.44 -26.66 -44.18
N SER A 2 29.35 -27.27 -45.37
CA SER A 2 28.30 -28.23 -45.79
C SER A 2 26.83 -27.77 -45.84
N LEU A 3 26.43 -27.27 -47.03
CA LEU A 3 25.08 -27.45 -47.62
C LEU A 3 24.92 -28.91 -48.14
N PRO A 4 23.69 -29.45 -48.31
CA PRO A 4 22.90 -29.34 -49.58
C PRO A 4 21.40 -28.96 -49.36
N GLN A 5 20.68 -28.25 -50.27
CA GLN A 5 20.02 -28.66 -51.56
C GLN A 5 18.84 -29.67 -51.40
N THR A 6 17.73 -29.74 -52.17
CA THR A 6 17.23 -29.09 -53.43
C THR A 6 15.68 -29.36 -53.54
N VAL A 7 14.77 -28.42 -53.86
CA VAL A 7 14.26 -27.88 -55.18
C VAL A 7 13.00 -28.58 -55.79
N THR A 8 11.97 -27.77 -56.14
CA THR A 8 10.74 -28.02 -56.97
C THR A 8 9.69 -29.06 -56.47
N SER A 9 8.41 -29.07 -56.89
CA SER A 9 7.71 -28.53 -58.09
C SER A 9 6.25 -28.05 -57.85
N GLY A 10 5.68 -27.26 -58.77
CA GLY A 10 4.22 -27.13 -59.00
C GLY A 10 3.67 -28.26 -59.93
N PRO A 11 2.44 -28.20 -60.49
CA PRO A 11 1.74 -26.99 -61.00
C PRO A 11 0.18 -26.92 -60.79
N GLU A 12 -0.45 -25.82 -61.26
CA GLU A 12 -1.76 -25.66 -61.98
C GLU A 12 -3.06 -26.41 -61.53
N LEU A 13 -4.32 -25.95 -61.74
CA LEU A 13 -4.93 -24.65 -62.15
C LEU A 13 -6.46 -24.66 -61.82
N HIS A 14 -7.16 -23.57 -62.17
CA HIS A 14 -8.63 -23.36 -62.25
C HIS A 14 -9.38 -22.69 -61.07
N SER A 15 -9.68 -21.39 -61.27
CA SER A 15 -11.00 -20.79 -60.95
C SER A 15 -11.96 -21.05 -62.15
N PRO A 16 -13.29 -20.93 -61.99
CA PRO A 16 -13.98 -19.62 -61.92
C PRO A 16 -15.10 -19.64 -60.84
N GLU A 17 -16.03 -18.68 -60.67
CA GLU A 17 -16.32 -17.39 -61.33
C GLU A 17 -16.96 -16.42 -60.31
N GLU A 18 -16.87 -15.10 -60.52
CA GLU A 18 -17.65 -14.09 -59.79
C GLU A 18 -18.60 -13.38 -60.77
N PRO A 19 -19.73 -12.79 -60.32
CA PRO A 19 -19.87 -11.36 -60.59
C PRO A 19 -20.63 -10.54 -59.52
N ALA A 20 -19.87 -9.77 -58.76
CA ALA A 20 -19.89 -8.30 -58.69
C ALA A 20 -21.20 -7.47 -58.58
N LYS A 21 -21.00 -6.28 -57.95
CA LYS A 21 -21.71 -4.97 -58.07
C LYS A 21 -22.56 -4.58 -56.84
N LYS A 22 -22.51 -3.32 -56.33
CA LYS A 22 -21.66 -2.15 -56.67
C LYS A 22 -21.75 -1.04 -55.59
N LEU A 23 -20.63 -0.33 -55.36
CA LEU A 23 -20.54 1.07 -54.85
C LEU A 23 -21.11 1.33 -53.41
N GLN A 24 -20.77 2.38 -52.66
CA GLN A 24 -19.93 3.57 -52.93
C GLN A 24 -19.27 4.12 -51.64
N THR A 25 -18.03 4.58 -51.71
CA THR A 25 -17.46 5.64 -50.84
C THR A 25 -16.87 6.72 -51.75
N PRO A 26 -16.87 8.01 -51.35
CA PRO A 26 -15.60 8.68 -50.96
C PRO A 26 -15.78 9.90 -50.02
N PRO A 27 -14.74 10.71 -49.68
CA PRO A 27 -13.30 10.44 -49.42
C PRO A 27 -12.99 10.80 -47.92
N VAL A 28 -11.89 11.39 -47.39
CA VAL A 28 -10.62 11.96 -47.92
C VAL A 28 -9.47 11.94 -46.87
N ARG A 29 -8.32 12.50 -47.30
CA ARG A 29 -7.00 12.80 -46.67
C ARG A 29 -7.07 13.53 -45.30
N GLY A 30 -6.06 13.50 -44.42
CA GLY A 30 -4.62 13.21 -44.57
C GLY A 30 -3.80 14.50 -44.91
N PRO A 31 -2.45 14.59 -44.71
CA PRO A 31 -1.47 13.53 -44.42
C PRO A 31 -0.38 13.83 -43.32
N TRP A 32 0.34 12.79 -42.85
CA TRP A 32 1.81 12.63 -42.59
C TRP A 32 2.66 13.80 -42.00
N ARG A 33 3.74 13.62 -41.22
CA ARG A 33 4.88 12.66 -41.33
C ARG A 33 5.73 12.68 -40.03
N ALA A 34 6.61 11.69 -39.83
CA ALA A 34 7.66 11.69 -38.78
C ALA A 34 9.02 12.25 -39.27
N SER A 35 9.88 12.66 -38.33
CA SER A 35 11.34 12.90 -38.49
C SER A 35 12.05 12.80 -37.13
N SER A 36 13.39 12.78 -37.11
CA SER A 36 14.23 12.41 -35.94
C SER A 36 15.29 13.48 -35.58
N GLU A 37 16.01 13.21 -34.48
CA GLU A 37 17.28 13.80 -34.00
C GLU A 37 17.29 15.24 -33.43
N GLY A 38 18.13 15.46 -32.41
CA GLY A 38 18.49 16.79 -31.86
C GLY A 38 18.35 16.94 -30.34
N ALA A 39 19.49 16.96 -29.64
CA ALA A 39 19.65 17.39 -28.23
C ALA A 39 20.75 18.48 -28.17
N PRO A 40 21.06 19.15 -27.03
CA PRO A 40 20.49 19.03 -25.68
C PRO A 40 20.13 20.37 -24.98
N GLY A 41 19.41 20.27 -23.85
CA GLY A 41 19.67 21.06 -22.63
C GLY A 41 19.31 22.56 -22.55
N THR A 42 18.44 22.90 -21.59
CA THR A 42 18.48 24.16 -20.82
C THR A 42 17.99 23.89 -19.39
N ARG A 43 18.63 24.51 -18.38
CA ARG A 43 18.15 24.47 -16.98
C ARG A 43 16.77 25.13 -16.89
N ARG A 44 15.95 24.67 -15.94
CA ARG A 44 14.81 25.42 -15.41
C ARG A 44 14.95 25.50 -13.89
N GLU A 45 14.97 26.71 -13.37
CA GLU A 45 15.04 26.98 -11.93
C GLU A 45 13.61 26.95 -11.38
N ASP A 46 13.29 25.94 -10.56
CA ASP A 46 12.01 25.87 -9.85
C ASP A 46 12.26 26.15 -8.35
N THR A 47 11.93 27.36 -7.92
CA THR A 47 12.19 27.87 -6.56
C THR A 47 11.30 27.18 -5.52
N TRP A 48 11.91 26.49 -4.55
CA TRP A 48 11.21 25.74 -3.51
C TRP A 48 10.57 26.64 -2.41
N PRO A 49 9.26 26.51 -2.12
CA PRO A 49 8.65 27.01 -0.90
C PRO A 49 8.79 25.95 0.22
N GLY A 50 9.65 26.19 1.21
CA GLY A 50 10.04 25.18 2.22
C GLY A 50 9.06 24.96 3.38
N LEU A 51 9.13 23.77 3.98
CA LEU A 51 8.78 23.32 5.36
C LEU A 51 7.40 23.62 5.97
N GLY A 52 6.72 24.72 5.65
CA GLY A 52 5.50 25.17 6.35
C GLY A 52 4.25 24.29 6.12
N THR A 53 4.24 23.45 5.08
CA THR A 53 3.10 22.61 4.70
C THR A 53 3.00 21.32 5.52
N PHE A 54 4.12 20.65 5.77
CA PHE A 54 4.16 19.33 6.41
C PHE A 54 3.76 19.36 7.89
N ARG A 55 4.16 20.41 8.64
CA ARG A 55 3.82 20.57 10.07
C ARG A 55 2.30 20.60 10.34
N ARG A 56 1.46 20.85 9.33
CA ARG A 56 -0.01 20.92 9.47
C ARG A 56 -0.73 19.59 9.20
N ALA A 57 -0.06 18.58 8.64
CA ALA A 57 -0.63 17.24 8.47
C ALA A 57 -0.55 16.43 9.78
N PHE A 58 0.68 16.23 10.27
CA PHE A 58 0.97 15.33 11.41
C PHE A 58 0.38 15.77 12.75
N SER A 59 0.08 17.05 12.96
CA SER A 59 -0.55 17.52 14.21
C SER A 59 -2.00 17.03 14.40
N ARG A 60 -2.66 16.48 13.38
CA ARG A 60 -4.08 16.07 13.46
C ARG A 60 -4.32 14.62 13.87
N SER A 61 -3.34 13.74 13.71
CA SER A 61 -3.44 12.31 14.06
C SER A 61 -2.97 11.98 15.49
N SER A 62 -2.38 12.93 16.22
CA SER A 62 -1.80 12.70 17.55
C SER A 62 -2.66 13.19 18.74
N GLN A 63 -3.79 13.87 18.51
CA GLN A 63 -4.64 14.41 19.59
C GLN A 63 -5.98 13.66 19.74
N GLN A 64 -5.93 12.35 20.01
CA GLN A 64 -7.13 11.61 20.45
C GLN A 64 -6.82 10.49 21.47
N ALA A 65 -6.00 10.81 22.48
CA ALA A 65 -5.63 9.93 23.58
C ALA A 65 -5.77 10.59 24.97
N SER A 66 -6.85 11.35 25.19
CA SER A 66 -7.28 11.81 26.51
C SER A 66 -8.80 11.89 26.55
N GLY A 67 -9.43 11.33 27.58
CA GLY A 67 -10.87 11.05 27.58
C GLY A 67 -11.69 11.99 28.46
N GLN A 68 -12.48 12.87 27.84
CA GLN A 68 -13.76 13.34 28.38
C GLN A 68 -14.63 13.91 27.25
N ALA A 69 -15.92 13.58 27.24
CA ALA A 69 -16.92 14.19 26.37
C ALA A 69 -17.61 15.35 27.10
N PRO A 70 -18.04 16.39 26.36
CA PRO A 70 -19.45 16.39 25.98
C PRO A 70 -19.72 16.73 24.50
N LYS A 71 -20.96 16.48 24.08
CA LYS A 71 -21.58 16.87 22.79
C LYS A 71 -21.18 18.28 22.32
N GLU A 72 -20.82 18.45 21.04
CA GLU A 72 -21.76 18.75 19.92
C GLU A 72 -21.03 18.74 18.55
N ASP A 73 -21.71 19.07 17.45
CA ASP A 73 -21.19 19.30 16.07
C ASP A 73 -20.39 18.20 15.33
N LEU A 74 -21.05 17.08 15.02
CA LEU A 74 -20.69 16.23 13.89
C LEU A 74 -20.99 16.94 12.54
N GLY A 75 -20.00 17.61 11.92
CA GLY A 75 -20.27 18.36 10.68
C GLY A 75 -19.10 18.78 9.78
N LEU A 76 -17.86 18.33 10.02
CA LEU A 76 -16.66 18.95 9.41
C LEU A 76 -15.88 18.15 8.35
N PHE A 77 -16.21 16.88 8.10
CA PHE A 77 -15.50 16.10 7.05
C PHE A 77 -16.08 16.24 5.64
N GLN A 78 -17.35 16.65 5.48
CA GLN A 78 -18.03 16.67 4.17
C GLN A 78 -17.78 17.93 3.29
N ARG A 79 -16.93 18.88 3.74
CA ARG A 79 -16.70 20.18 3.06
C ARG A 79 -15.38 20.29 2.27
N SER A 80 -14.45 19.36 2.42
CA SER A 80 -13.14 19.38 1.73
C SER A 80 -13.23 19.08 0.23
N SER A 81 -14.09 18.14 -0.18
CA SER A 81 -14.15 17.62 -1.56
C SER A 81 -14.69 18.62 -2.60
N ARG A 82 -15.52 19.59 -2.20
CA ARG A 82 -16.25 20.46 -3.14
C ARG A 82 -15.50 21.72 -3.60
N PHE A 83 -14.33 22.04 -3.02
CA PHE A 83 -13.58 23.26 -3.35
C PHE A 83 -12.48 23.07 -4.40
N LEU A 84 -11.87 21.89 -4.51
CA LEU A 84 -10.76 21.65 -5.44
C LEU A 84 -11.20 21.52 -6.91
N SER A 85 -12.47 21.17 -7.17
CA SER A 85 -12.99 20.93 -8.52
C SER A 85 -13.51 22.16 -9.27
N ARG A 86 -13.58 23.35 -8.63
CA ARG A 86 -14.04 24.60 -9.28
C ARG A 86 -12.94 25.62 -9.61
N SER A 87 -11.80 25.60 -8.92
CA SER A 87 -10.74 26.62 -9.10
C SER A 87 -9.93 26.45 -10.40
N LEU A 88 -9.94 25.27 -11.03
CA LEU A 88 -9.14 24.96 -12.22
C LEU A 88 -9.87 25.17 -13.58
N ARG A 89 -11.03 25.87 -13.60
CA ARG A 89 -11.73 26.20 -14.86
C ARG A 89 -12.21 27.66 -14.96
N ARG A 90 -11.46 28.61 -14.37
CA ARG A 90 -11.70 30.06 -14.58
C ARG A 90 -10.45 30.96 -14.43
N ALA A 91 -9.26 30.40 -14.68
CA ALA A 91 -7.97 31.10 -14.54
C ALA A 91 -7.06 30.93 -15.78
N ARG A 92 -7.64 30.99 -16.99
CA ARG A 92 -6.89 31.06 -18.25
C ARG A 92 -7.70 31.74 -19.36
N GLU A 93 -7.94 33.04 -19.21
CA GLU A 93 -8.34 33.95 -20.29
C GLU A 93 -8.08 35.40 -19.85
N ASN A 94 -8.03 36.32 -20.81
CA ASN A 94 -7.81 37.77 -20.64
C ASN A 94 -6.43 38.21 -20.12
N SER A 95 -5.50 38.38 -21.07
CA SER A 95 -4.46 39.42 -20.99
C SER A 95 -4.38 40.17 -22.33
N SER A 96 -3.81 41.39 -22.29
CA SER A 96 -3.58 42.35 -23.40
C SER A 96 -4.70 43.33 -23.79
N THR A 97 -4.27 44.51 -24.28
CA THR A 97 -5.02 45.73 -24.68
C THR A 97 -5.70 46.52 -23.55
N ALA A 98 -5.80 47.86 -23.55
CA ALA A 98 -4.97 48.93 -24.17
C ALA A 98 -5.33 50.32 -23.57
N ASP A 99 -4.50 51.34 -23.87
CA ASP A 99 -4.79 52.79 -23.96
C ASP A 99 -5.13 53.71 -22.74
N GLN A 100 -4.23 54.69 -22.55
CA GLN A 100 -4.43 56.17 -22.60
C GLN A 100 -5.34 56.98 -21.63
N SER A 101 -4.63 57.81 -20.82
CA SER A 101 -4.61 59.31 -20.82
C SER A 101 -5.58 60.20 -19.98
N HIS A 102 -5.07 61.43 -19.70
CA HIS A 102 -5.65 62.64 -19.04
C HIS A 102 -5.95 62.55 -17.52
N ALA A 103 -5.33 63.34 -16.61
CA ALA A 103 -5.24 64.81 -16.39
C ALA A 103 -6.42 65.37 -15.53
N THR A 104 -6.22 66.17 -14.47
CA THR A 104 -5.97 67.64 -14.52
C THR A 104 -5.67 68.26 -13.12
N ALA A 105 -4.80 69.30 -13.06
CA ALA A 105 -4.53 70.40 -12.07
C ALA A 105 -4.73 70.24 -10.51
N VAL A 106 -3.92 70.78 -9.55
CA VAL A 106 -2.95 71.93 -9.42
C VAL A 106 -3.69 73.29 -9.19
N PRO A 107 -3.36 74.17 -8.17
CA PRO A 107 -2.05 74.85 -8.01
C PRO A 107 -1.55 75.31 -6.60
N GLY A 108 -0.30 75.80 -6.53
CA GLY A 108 0.33 76.58 -5.42
C GLY A 108 1.82 76.25 -5.14
N VAL A 109 2.85 76.73 -5.87
CA VAL A 109 3.47 78.10 -5.91
C VAL A 109 4.30 78.40 -4.63
N THR A 110 5.62 78.73 -4.62
CA THR A 110 6.50 79.54 -5.52
C THR A 110 7.95 79.03 -5.79
N HIS A 111 8.42 79.17 -7.06
CA HIS A 111 9.75 79.60 -7.57
C HIS A 111 11.13 78.86 -7.37
N ASN A 112 12.07 79.22 -8.27
CA ASN A 112 13.33 78.59 -8.75
C ASN A 112 14.53 79.61 -8.60
N PRO A 113 15.78 79.53 -9.16
CA PRO A 113 16.30 78.76 -10.32
C PRO A 113 17.76 78.15 -10.32
N GLN A 114 17.90 77.00 -10.98
CA GLN A 114 18.93 76.55 -12.00
C GLN A 114 20.42 77.03 -12.02
N MET A 115 21.36 76.05 -12.00
CA MET A 115 22.39 75.64 -13.03
C MET A 115 23.40 76.68 -13.63
N PRO A 116 24.40 76.33 -14.50
CA PRO A 116 24.85 75.04 -15.08
C PRO A 116 26.38 74.76 -14.88
N SER A 117 27.08 74.13 -15.85
CA SER A 117 28.47 73.63 -15.77
C SER A 117 29.35 73.92 -17.02
N ARG A 118 30.65 73.54 -16.93
CA ARG A 118 31.62 73.10 -17.99
C ARG A 118 32.69 74.09 -18.57
N VAL A 119 33.95 73.58 -18.65
CA VAL A 119 35.17 73.98 -19.44
C VAL A 119 35.74 75.42 -19.30
N MET A 120 37.06 75.72 -19.25
CA MET A 120 38.21 75.22 -20.04
C MET A 120 39.61 75.59 -19.43
N ASP A 121 40.62 74.75 -19.73
CA ASP A 121 42.05 75.03 -20.10
C ASP A 121 43.09 75.77 -19.21
N GLY A 122 44.38 75.41 -19.42
CA GLY A 122 45.62 76.12 -19.03
C GLY A 122 46.12 75.93 -17.57
N GLY A 123 47.40 75.62 -17.29
CA GLY A 123 48.54 75.25 -18.16
C GLY A 123 49.89 75.56 -17.49
N GLY A 124 50.69 74.55 -17.09
CA GLY A 124 52.00 74.77 -16.44
C GLY A 124 52.89 73.52 -16.40
N ARG A 125 54.11 73.60 -16.94
CA ARG A 125 54.98 72.42 -17.22
C ARG A 125 56.44 72.71 -16.85
N ARG A 126 57.03 72.03 -15.85
CA ARG A 126 58.49 71.71 -15.79
C ARG A 126 58.95 70.79 -14.62
N SER A 127 59.47 69.63 -15.00
CA SER A 127 60.75 69.01 -14.57
C SER A 127 61.24 69.02 -13.10
N SER A 128 61.19 67.82 -12.50
CA SER A 128 62.31 67.07 -11.87
C SER A 128 63.18 67.69 -10.74
N ALA A 129 62.87 67.29 -9.51
CA ALA A 129 63.77 66.77 -8.46
C ALA A 129 62.88 65.92 -7.50
N GLY A 130 63.34 64.95 -6.71
CA GLY A 130 64.72 64.51 -6.41
C GLY A 130 64.96 64.57 -4.90
N VAL A 131 65.21 63.43 -4.25
CA VAL A 131 65.22 63.22 -2.76
C VAL A 131 63.80 63.29 -2.14
N GLY A 132 63.40 62.44 -1.19
CA GLY A 132 64.04 61.20 -0.68
C GLY A 132 63.60 60.87 0.76
N ARG A 133 63.63 59.57 1.12
CA ARG A 133 63.17 58.98 2.41
C ARG A 133 61.65 59.15 2.69
N GLU A 134 61.01 58.33 3.53
CA GLU A 134 61.55 57.28 4.42
C GLU A 134 61.16 55.86 3.99
N GLU A 135 62.15 54.98 3.89
CA GLU A 135 61.96 53.54 4.09
C GLU A 135 61.77 53.31 5.59
N LEU A 136 60.83 52.44 5.97
CA LEU A 136 60.68 52.04 7.38
C LEU A 136 61.75 50.99 7.70
N GLU A 137 62.74 51.39 8.50
CA GLU A 137 63.89 50.58 8.92
C GLU A 137 63.46 49.26 9.59
N PRO A 138 64.16 48.14 9.34
CA PRO A 138 63.82 46.82 9.91
C PRO A 138 64.24 46.64 11.39
N GLU A 139 64.93 47.60 11.99
CA GLU A 139 65.55 47.44 13.32
C GLU A 139 64.53 47.28 14.47
N ALA A 140 63.33 47.85 14.35
CA ALA A 140 62.31 47.84 15.40
C ALA A 140 61.77 46.44 15.80
N ALA A 141 62.10 45.40 15.04
CA ALA A 141 61.73 44.01 15.34
C ALA A 141 62.76 43.25 16.20
N GLN A 142 63.95 43.84 16.46
CA GLN A 142 65.04 43.15 17.18
C GLN A 142 65.04 43.39 18.70
N ASP A 143 64.39 44.45 19.18
CA ASP A 143 64.32 44.81 20.60
C ASP A 143 63.12 44.20 21.37
N LYS A 144 62.17 43.56 20.68
CA LYS A 144 61.01 42.90 21.32
C LYS A 144 61.37 41.48 21.76
N SER A 145 60.89 41.06 22.94
CA SER A 145 61.05 39.66 23.36
C SER A 145 60.10 38.74 22.59
N VAL A 146 60.46 37.46 22.48
CA VAL A 146 59.62 36.45 21.83
C VAL A 146 58.21 36.40 22.47
N ALA A 147 58.12 36.56 23.80
CA ALA A 147 56.84 36.60 24.50
C ALA A 147 55.97 37.80 24.05
N ASP A 148 56.57 38.99 23.90
CA ASP A 148 55.85 40.18 23.41
C ASP A 148 55.32 39.94 21.98
N LEU A 149 56.17 39.41 21.09
CA LEU A 149 55.80 39.09 19.70
C LEU A 149 54.66 38.05 19.62
N ILE A 150 54.64 37.06 20.50
CA ILE A 150 53.52 36.10 20.63
C ILE A 150 52.23 36.84 21.04
N THR A 151 52.28 37.70 22.06
CA THR A 151 51.08 38.45 22.51
C THR A 151 50.59 39.49 21.51
N GLU A 152 51.47 40.06 20.68
CA GLU A 152 51.12 40.93 19.54
C GLU A 152 50.67 40.14 18.29
N ARG A 153 50.62 38.80 18.35
CA ARG A 153 50.32 37.89 17.23
C ARG A 153 51.23 38.05 16.01
N GLN A 154 52.47 38.49 16.22
CA GLN A 154 53.54 38.52 15.22
C GLN A 154 54.21 37.15 15.11
N LEU A 155 53.40 36.12 14.84
CA LEU A 155 53.75 34.71 14.98
C LEU A 155 54.96 34.32 14.11
N LEU A 156 55.12 34.90 12.92
CA LEU A 156 56.22 34.56 12.02
C LEU A 156 57.54 35.13 12.53
N ALA A 157 57.53 36.38 13.02
CA ALA A 157 58.71 37.01 13.63
C ALA A 157 59.13 36.28 14.92
N ALA A 158 58.17 35.88 15.76
CA ALA A 158 58.42 35.06 16.94
C ALA A 158 59.05 33.70 16.57
N PHE A 159 58.53 33.03 15.54
CA PHE A 159 59.10 31.76 15.04
C PHE A 159 60.52 31.94 14.49
N GLU A 160 60.78 32.99 13.70
CA GLU A 160 62.13 33.27 13.17
C GLU A 160 63.14 33.57 14.29
N GLN A 161 62.75 34.33 15.32
CA GLN A 161 63.60 34.53 16.51
C GLN A 161 63.85 33.22 17.28
N LEU A 162 62.84 32.37 17.45
CA LEU A 162 63.00 31.07 18.11
C LEU A 162 63.91 30.12 17.34
N ARG A 163 63.78 30.07 16.02
CA ARG A 163 64.67 29.30 15.14
C ARG A 163 66.13 29.76 15.26
N GLN A 164 66.37 31.06 15.46
CA GLN A 164 67.71 31.60 15.74
C GLN A 164 68.21 31.28 17.17
N LEU A 165 67.33 31.14 18.15
CA LEU A 165 67.68 30.68 19.51
C LEU A 165 68.00 29.18 19.52
N GLU A 166 67.16 28.36 18.88
CA GLU A 166 67.35 26.93 18.72
C GLU A 166 68.64 26.62 17.95
N GLY A 167 68.89 27.29 16.81
CA GLY A 167 70.13 27.12 16.05
C GLY A 167 71.39 27.43 16.86
N ARG A 168 71.33 28.40 17.78
CA ARG A 168 72.42 28.68 18.74
C ARG A 168 72.60 27.55 19.75
N LEU A 169 71.51 27.01 20.32
CA LEU A 169 71.58 25.88 21.25
C LEU A 169 72.06 24.58 20.58
N VAL A 170 71.66 24.33 19.33
CA VAL A 170 72.14 23.18 18.54
C VAL A 170 73.64 23.33 18.23
N ALA A 171 74.12 24.53 17.91
CA ALA A 171 75.56 24.80 17.74
C ALA A 171 76.35 24.67 19.07
N GLU A 172 75.81 25.17 20.18
CA GLU A 172 76.40 25.03 21.53
C GLU A 172 76.49 23.55 21.96
N LYS A 173 75.47 22.76 21.62
CA LYS A 173 75.44 21.31 21.81
C LYS A 173 76.48 20.58 20.95
N ALA A 174 76.60 20.94 19.66
CA ALA A 174 77.52 20.33 18.71
C ALA A 174 79.00 20.68 18.97
N SER A 175 79.27 21.85 19.55
CA SER A 175 80.60 22.27 20.01
C SER A 175 80.96 21.77 21.42
N HIS A 176 80.05 21.05 22.09
CA HIS A 176 80.15 20.61 23.48
C HIS A 176 80.36 21.71 24.54
N SER A 177 80.26 22.99 24.16
CA SER A 177 80.48 24.14 25.06
C SER A 177 79.43 24.26 26.17
N PHE A 178 78.25 23.65 25.99
CA PHE A 178 77.23 23.50 27.04
C PHE A 178 77.73 22.80 28.32
N GLN A 179 78.88 22.11 28.28
CA GLN A 179 79.48 21.49 29.47
C GLN A 179 80.01 22.51 30.49
N GLU A 180 80.21 23.77 30.08
CA GLU A 180 80.67 24.85 30.97
C GLU A 180 79.53 25.39 31.87
N ASP A 181 78.29 25.44 31.36
CA ASP A 181 77.07 25.67 32.15
C ASP A 181 75.90 24.79 31.68
N PRO A 182 75.85 23.52 32.15
CA PRO A 182 74.75 22.61 31.81
C PRO A 182 73.39 23.09 32.33
N THR A 183 73.36 23.95 33.36
CA THR A 183 72.13 24.38 34.03
C THR A 183 71.49 25.56 33.32
N GLY A 184 72.30 26.52 32.87
CA GLY A 184 71.85 27.59 31.98
C GLY A 184 71.52 27.09 30.58
N PHE A 185 72.26 26.11 30.04
CA PHE A 185 71.85 25.45 28.79
C PHE A 185 70.46 24.79 28.91
N ALA A 186 70.24 24.00 29.98
CA ALA A 186 68.95 23.36 30.22
C ALA A 186 67.80 24.37 30.42
N ARG A 187 68.07 25.52 31.06
CA ARG A 187 67.10 26.63 31.16
C ARG A 187 66.78 27.22 29.79
N ARG A 188 67.78 27.68 29.03
CA ARG A 188 67.56 28.26 27.69
C ARG A 188 66.82 27.31 26.75
N ALA A 189 67.11 26.01 26.83
CA ALA A 189 66.42 24.99 26.05
C ALA A 189 64.95 24.81 26.49
N MET A 190 64.66 24.83 27.80
CA MET A 190 63.29 24.83 28.32
C MET A 190 62.53 26.10 27.95
N ASP A 191 63.18 27.26 28.02
CA ASP A 191 62.59 28.54 27.64
C ASP A 191 62.18 28.54 26.16
N VAL A 192 63.02 28.00 25.26
CA VAL A 192 62.67 27.83 23.84
C VAL A 192 61.47 26.89 23.64
N CYS A 193 61.38 25.78 24.39
CA CYS A 193 60.21 24.91 24.36
C CYS A 193 58.93 25.64 24.82
N LEU A 194 58.98 26.38 25.93
CA LEU A 194 57.83 27.12 26.46
C LEU A 194 57.31 28.19 25.49
N HIS A 195 58.19 28.85 24.73
CA HIS A 195 57.77 29.80 23.70
C HIS A 195 57.20 29.10 22.45
N TYR A 196 57.71 27.91 22.07
CA TYR A 196 57.08 27.10 21.02
C TYR A 196 55.69 26.58 21.44
N ASP A 197 55.51 26.19 22.71
CA ASP A 197 54.20 25.84 23.27
C ASP A 197 53.25 27.05 23.31
N GLY A 198 53.78 28.24 23.61
CA GLY A 198 53.04 29.50 23.53
C GLY A 198 52.57 29.85 22.10
N LEU A 199 53.42 29.64 21.09
CA LEU A 199 53.02 29.79 19.68
C LEU A 199 51.95 28.77 19.28
N ALA A 200 52.07 27.51 19.70
CA ALA A 200 51.03 26.51 19.47
C ALA A 200 49.70 26.92 20.11
N ALA A 201 49.73 27.44 21.34
CA ALA A 201 48.54 27.94 22.04
C ALA A 201 47.87 29.12 21.31
N GLU A 202 48.62 30.11 20.81
CA GLU A 202 48.05 31.21 20.03
C GLU A 202 47.54 30.76 18.65
N ILE A 203 48.21 29.82 17.98
CA ILE A 203 47.69 29.16 16.76
C ILE A 203 46.31 28.54 17.05
N GLY A 204 46.18 27.81 18.16
CA GLY A 204 44.90 27.25 18.60
C GLY A 204 43.86 28.28 19.04
N ALA A 205 44.27 29.40 19.64
CA ALA A 205 43.39 30.49 20.03
C ALA A 205 42.79 31.20 18.80
N ILE A 206 43.65 31.62 17.87
CA ILE A 206 43.28 32.26 16.61
C ILE A 206 42.32 31.37 15.82
N VAL A 207 42.60 30.07 15.69
CA VAL A 207 41.69 29.12 15.02
C VAL A 207 40.31 29.11 15.67
N ARG A 208 40.22 29.04 17.01
CA ARG A 208 38.95 29.03 17.73
C ARG A 208 38.18 30.36 17.59
N GLU A 209 38.90 31.48 17.50
CA GLU A 209 38.30 32.80 17.26
C GLU A 209 37.72 32.96 15.84
N THR A 210 38.20 32.23 14.83
CA THR A 210 37.71 32.37 13.44
C THR A 210 36.20 32.15 13.31
N LEU A 211 35.66 31.12 13.97
CA LEU A 211 34.23 30.79 14.00
C LEU A 211 33.46 31.55 15.11
N GLY A 212 34.17 32.38 15.89
CA GLY A 212 33.59 33.25 16.89
C GLY A 212 32.84 34.46 16.28
N PRO A 213 32.06 35.18 17.11
CA PRO A 213 31.24 36.30 16.67
C PRO A 213 32.06 37.53 16.23
N GLY A 214 33.29 37.69 16.76
CA GLY A 214 34.23 38.72 16.29
C GLY A 214 34.94 38.36 14.99
N GLY A 215 35.18 37.06 14.75
CA GLY A 215 36.09 36.59 13.71
C GLY A 215 37.56 36.95 13.95
N VAL A 216 38.37 36.72 12.93
CA VAL A 216 39.79 37.10 12.85
C VAL A 216 40.01 37.72 11.48
N ASP A 217 40.87 38.73 11.38
CA ASP A 217 41.18 39.38 10.12
C ASP A 217 42.05 38.50 9.19
N ALA A 218 42.06 38.85 7.90
CA ALA A 218 42.78 38.09 6.88
C ALA A 218 44.31 38.18 7.01
N ALA A 219 44.87 39.19 7.69
CA ALA A 219 46.32 39.33 7.86
C ALA A 219 46.83 38.40 8.98
N THR A 220 46.15 38.34 10.13
CA THR A 220 46.44 37.37 11.20
C THR A 220 46.22 35.92 10.73
N LEU A 221 45.21 35.66 9.89
CA LEU A 221 45.07 34.35 9.24
C LEU A 221 46.24 34.04 8.28
N GLY A 222 46.68 35.02 7.50
CA GLY A 222 47.86 34.89 6.64
C GLY A 222 49.19 34.78 7.40
N GLU A 223 49.28 35.32 8.61
CA GLU A 223 50.41 35.19 9.56
C GLU A 223 50.50 33.77 10.10
N LEU A 224 49.40 33.24 10.63
CA LEU A 224 49.29 31.86 11.07
C LEU A 224 49.64 30.89 9.93
N ALA A 225 49.07 31.12 8.74
CA ALA A 225 49.31 30.30 7.56
C ALA A 225 50.78 30.25 7.13
N ARG A 226 51.50 31.38 7.22
CA ARG A 226 52.95 31.46 6.96
C ARG A 226 53.74 30.71 8.05
N THR A 227 53.39 30.94 9.31
CA THR A 227 54.09 30.38 10.48
C THR A 227 54.02 28.85 10.53
N VAL A 228 52.84 28.26 10.24
CA VAL A 228 52.69 26.79 10.19
C VAL A 228 53.58 26.18 9.10
N ARG A 229 53.62 26.75 7.89
CA ARG A 229 54.51 26.23 6.83
C ARG A 229 55.98 26.46 7.13
N ALA A 230 56.33 27.56 7.78
CA ALA A 230 57.71 27.81 8.18
C ALA A 230 58.24 26.75 9.17
N GLU A 231 57.36 26.14 9.99
CA GLU A 231 57.68 24.96 10.81
C GLU A 231 57.82 23.69 9.96
N GLU A 232 56.88 23.43 9.03
CA GLU A 232 56.94 22.29 8.09
C GLU A 232 58.22 22.32 7.22
N GLU A 233 58.65 23.50 6.77
CA GLU A 233 59.87 23.72 5.99
C GLU A 233 61.15 23.64 6.84
N ALA A 234 61.10 24.04 8.11
CA ALA A 234 62.27 24.01 9.00
C ALA A 234 62.51 22.62 9.63
N HIS A 235 61.44 21.85 9.90
CA HIS A 235 61.50 20.55 10.57
C HIS A 235 60.75 19.45 9.77
N PRO A 236 61.19 19.09 8.55
CA PRO A 236 60.46 18.16 7.68
C PRO A 236 60.47 16.69 8.15
N ALA A 237 61.34 16.31 9.10
CA ALA A 237 61.45 14.92 9.59
C ALA A 237 62.00 14.86 11.03
N SER A 238 61.67 13.79 11.76
CA SER A 238 62.22 13.53 13.10
C SER A 238 63.71 13.13 13.04
N PRO A 239 64.58 13.71 13.89
CA PRO A 239 65.99 13.32 13.97
C PRO A 239 66.18 11.86 14.40
N ALA A 240 67.15 11.16 13.81
CA ALA A 240 67.46 9.77 14.15
C ALA A 240 67.94 9.61 15.61
N ASP A 241 68.64 10.60 16.16
CA ASP A 241 69.13 10.62 17.54
C ASP A 241 68.06 11.05 18.58
N GLY A 242 66.82 11.32 18.15
CA GLY A 242 65.74 11.72 19.06
C GLY A 242 65.93 13.07 19.75
N ASP A 243 66.68 14.00 19.13
CA ASP A 243 66.98 15.31 19.71
C ASP A 243 65.72 16.17 19.88
N PHE A 244 65.37 16.50 21.12
CA PHE A 244 64.15 17.24 21.44
C PHE A 244 64.13 18.65 20.84
N LEU A 245 65.30 19.28 20.67
CA LEU A 245 65.40 20.59 20.01
C LEU A 245 64.88 20.47 18.57
N LEU A 246 65.53 19.63 17.75
CA LEU A 246 65.26 19.47 16.33
C LEU A 246 63.99 18.64 15.99
N THR A 247 63.25 18.16 16.99
CA THR A 247 62.05 17.33 16.78
C THR A 247 60.89 18.15 16.19
N PRO A 248 60.27 17.74 15.06
CA PRO A 248 59.16 18.46 14.46
C PRO A 248 58.00 18.67 15.43
N ARG A 249 57.54 19.92 15.53
CA ARG A 249 56.42 20.35 16.39
C ARG A 249 55.08 19.98 15.77
N ARG A 250 55.03 19.78 14.45
CA ARG A 250 53.85 19.34 13.69
C ARG A 250 52.67 20.31 13.85
N TRP A 251 52.95 21.62 13.76
CA TRP A 251 51.94 22.66 13.89
C TRP A 251 50.82 22.56 12.85
N ARG A 252 51.07 21.92 11.70
CA ARG A 252 50.01 21.53 10.74
C ARG A 252 48.96 20.61 11.37
N LEU A 253 49.38 19.58 12.10
CA LEU A 253 48.46 18.67 12.81
C LEU A 253 47.81 19.35 14.01
N HIS A 254 48.55 20.19 14.76
CA HIS A 254 47.96 20.97 15.86
C HIS A 254 46.88 21.95 15.36
N TRP A 255 47.11 22.58 14.21
CA TRP A 255 46.13 23.43 13.53
C TRP A 255 44.90 22.61 13.06
N GLU A 256 45.08 21.44 12.45
CA GLU A 256 43.96 20.56 12.08
C GLU A 256 43.17 20.06 13.29
N ASP A 257 43.83 19.79 14.42
CA ASP A 257 43.21 19.45 15.70
C ASP A 257 42.40 20.63 16.26
N ALA A 258 42.95 21.84 16.24
CA ALA A 258 42.25 23.06 16.67
C ALA A 258 41.03 23.37 15.78
N VAL A 259 41.13 23.17 14.46
CA VAL A 259 39.99 23.32 13.52
C VAL A 259 38.91 22.28 13.84
N ARG A 260 39.29 21.04 14.16
CA ARG A 260 38.37 19.97 14.55
C ARG A 260 37.67 20.26 15.87
N GLN A 261 38.40 20.73 16.88
CA GLN A 261 37.84 21.16 18.17
C GLN A 261 36.88 22.33 17.99
N SER A 262 37.25 23.37 17.25
CA SER A 262 36.39 24.53 17.03
C SER A 262 35.08 24.15 16.30
N ALA A 263 35.16 23.33 15.24
CA ALA A 263 33.96 22.83 14.58
C ALA A 263 33.07 21.96 15.50
N GLN A 264 33.69 21.14 16.37
CA GLN A 264 32.98 20.29 17.34
C GLN A 264 32.31 21.13 18.44
N GLU A 265 32.98 22.14 18.99
CA GLU A 265 32.43 23.10 19.95
C GLU A 265 31.18 23.80 19.38
N ARG A 266 31.27 24.31 18.14
CA ARG A 266 30.16 24.99 17.43
C ARG A 266 28.96 24.07 17.20
N VAL A 267 29.22 22.83 16.78
CA VAL A 267 28.19 21.81 16.53
C VAL A 267 27.52 21.31 17.82
N GLN A 268 28.26 21.18 18.93
CA GLN A 268 27.70 20.77 20.22
C GLN A 268 26.86 21.88 20.87
N GLN A 269 27.24 23.15 20.68
CA GLN A 269 26.47 24.30 21.16
C GLN A 269 25.13 24.48 20.42
N ALA A 270 25.02 23.98 19.18
CA ALA A 270 23.74 23.95 18.46
C ALA A 270 22.71 23.06 19.19
N GLY A 271 21.54 23.63 19.50
CA GLY A 271 20.49 22.98 20.29
C GLY A 271 20.71 22.97 21.81
N ALA A 272 21.82 23.52 22.33
CA ALA A 272 22.10 23.55 23.77
C ALA A 272 21.38 24.69 24.53
N GLY A 273 20.80 25.66 23.81
CA GLY A 273 20.12 26.83 24.40
C GLY A 273 18.74 26.56 25.01
N ALA A 274 18.18 25.36 24.85
CA ALA A 274 16.88 24.99 25.42
C ALA A 274 17.04 24.58 26.90
N ALA A 275 16.46 25.36 27.81
CA ALA A 275 16.53 25.08 29.25
C ALA A 275 15.86 23.73 29.62
N PRO A 276 16.38 22.95 30.59
CA PRO A 276 15.95 21.56 30.82
C PRO A 276 14.47 21.36 31.18
N GLY A 277 13.77 22.39 31.64
CA GLY A 277 12.40 22.29 32.18
C GLY A 277 11.26 22.29 31.16
N ALA A 278 11.53 22.33 29.85
CA ALA A 278 10.49 22.42 28.80
C ALA A 278 10.39 21.18 27.88
N ALA A 279 11.25 20.16 28.08
CA ALA A 279 11.48 19.10 27.09
C ALA A 279 10.39 18.01 27.00
N GLU A 280 9.56 17.84 28.05
CA GLU A 280 8.67 16.66 28.18
C GLU A 280 7.41 16.72 27.30
N ALA A 281 7.11 17.85 26.64
CA ALA A 281 5.82 18.07 25.95
C ALA A 281 5.81 17.82 24.43
N GLU A 282 6.93 17.98 23.70
CA GLU A 282 6.93 17.96 22.23
C GLU A 282 8.10 17.16 21.60
N GLY A 283 8.14 15.84 21.82
CA GLY A 283 9.26 14.99 21.36
C GLY A 283 9.62 15.09 19.86
N ALA A 284 8.62 15.08 18.96
CA ALA A 284 8.87 15.15 17.52
C ALA A 284 9.23 16.56 17.03
N SER A 285 8.66 17.61 17.62
CA SER A 285 8.99 18.99 17.22
C SER A 285 10.38 19.40 17.70
N GLY A 286 10.78 18.96 18.90
CA GLY A 286 12.08 19.26 19.49
C GLY A 286 13.25 18.64 18.71
N LEU A 287 13.10 17.43 18.15
CA LEU A 287 14.14 16.86 17.30
C LEU A 287 14.27 17.62 15.97
N ALA A 288 13.15 17.93 15.31
CA ALA A 288 13.15 18.72 14.08
C ALA A 288 13.76 20.12 14.30
N GLN A 289 13.48 20.75 15.44
CA GLN A 289 14.07 22.03 15.82
C GLN A 289 15.59 21.91 16.03
N ARG A 290 16.07 20.93 16.81
CA ARG A 290 17.52 20.73 17.04
C ARG A 290 18.29 20.48 15.74
N LEU A 291 17.71 19.72 14.80
CA LEU A 291 18.30 19.47 13.48
C LEU A 291 18.27 20.71 12.55
N ALA A 292 17.23 21.56 12.66
CA ALA A 292 17.19 22.84 11.96
C ALA A 292 18.22 23.85 12.50
N GLU A 293 18.38 23.93 13.82
CA GLU A 293 19.39 24.76 14.48
C GLU A 293 20.81 24.30 14.14
N LEU A 294 21.08 22.99 14.21
CA LEU A 294 22.33 22.37 13.76
C LEU A 294 22.65 22.72 12.30
N GLY A 295 21.68 22.54 11.40
CA GLY A 295 21.82 22.88 9.99
C GLY A 295 22.07 24.37 9.73
N GLY A 296 21.46 25.24 10.54
CA GLY A 296 21.67 26.69 10.49
C GLY A 296 23.09 27.11 10.90
N VAL A 297 23.58 26.61 12.04
CA VAL A 297 24.94 26.91 12.54
C VAL A 297 26.00 26.41 11.57
N VAL A 298 25.93 25.14 11.16
CA VAL A 298 26.92 24.53 10.25
C VAL A 298 26.98 25.27 8.91
N ARG A 299 25.81 25.64 8.33
CA ARG A 299 25.77 26.40 7.08
C ARG A 299 26.31 27.81 7.23
N SER A 300 26.01 28.51 8.33
CA SER A 300 26.53 29.85 8.61
C SER A 300 28.04 29.83 8.73
N ASP A 301 28.58 28.87 9.48
CA ASP A 301 30.01 28.78 9.76
C ASP A 301 30.79 28.33 8.52
N LEU A 302 30.29 27.36 7.75
CA LEU A 302 30.88 26.98 6.45
C LEU A 302 30.85 28.15 5.46
N GLN A 303 29.77 28.93 5.39
CA GLN A 303 29.72 30.12 4.53
C GLN A 303 30.76 31.18 4.93
N LYS A 304 31.03 31.35 6.24
CA LYS A 304 32.13 32.19 6.73
C LYS A 304 33.48 31.63 6.31
N VAL A 305 33.71 30.32 6.47
CA VAL A 305 34.94 29.65 6.05
C VAL A 305 35.20 29.83 4.56
N TRP A 306 34.21 29.61 3.70
CA TRP A 306 34.36 29.73 2.25
C TRP A 306 34.58 31.16 1.75
N ARG A 307 34.08 32.19 2.46
CA ARG A 307 34.14 33.59 2.02
C ARG A 307 35.28 34.41 2.62
N GLU A 308 35.66 34.14 3.86
CA GLU A 308 36.61 34.95 4.62
C GLU A 308 37.91 34.18 4.89
N VAL A 309 37.77 32.96 5.41
CA VAL A 309 38.89 32.19 5.96
C VAL A 309 39.71 31.50 4.88
N LEU A 310 39.05 30.82 3.93
CA LEU A 310 39.73 30.10 2.85
C LEU A 310 40.52 31.04 1.91
N PRO A 311 39.99 32.20 1.47
CA PRO A 311 40.78 33.13 0.67
C PRO A 311 42.04 33.64 1.39
N ALA A 312 41.99 33.88 2.70
CA ALA A 312 43.17 34.27 3.48
C ALA A 312 44.24 33.18 3.53
N TYR A 313 43.85 31.93 3.80
CA TYR A 313 44.77 30.78 3.73
C TYR A 313 45.30 30.53 2.31
N SER A 314 44.46 30.67 1.27
CA SER A 314 44.85 30.51 -0.13
C SER A 314 45.83 31.60 -0.60
N ALA A 315 45.63 32.85 -0.19
CA ALA A 315 46.56 33.95 -0.49
C ALA A 315 47.95 33.74 0.13
N ALA A 316 48.01 33.04 1.28
CA ALA A 316 49.27 32.62 1.87
C ALA A 316 49.86 31.35 1.21
N GLY A 317 49.09 30.57 0.44
CA GLY A 317 49.51 29.30 -0.15
C GLY A 317 49.27 28.05 0.72
N PHE A 318 48.32 28.11 1.67
CA PHE A 318 48.06 27.04 2.63
C PHE A 318 46.74 26.27 2.33
N PRO A 319 46.77 24.95 2.13
CA PRO A 319 45.58 24.17 1.79
C PRO A 319 44.72 23.89 3.03
N ALA A 320 43.70 24.72 3.26
CA ALA A 320 42.85 24.65 4.46
C ALA A 320 41.45 24.01 4.23
N GLY A 321 40.90 24.08 3.02
CA GLY A 321 39.48 23.81 2.76
C GLY A 321 39.03 22.38 3.12
N GLU A 322 39.85 21.37 2.80
CA GLU A 322 39.54 19.97 3.09
C GLU A 322 39.54 19.67 4.61
N ALA A 323 40.42 20.31 5.38
CA ALA A 323 40.50 20.14 6.83
C ALA A 323 39.25 20.69 7.53
N TYR A 324 38.80 21.89 7.15
CA TYR A 324 37.52 22.44 7.64
C TYR A 324 36.34 21.56 7.24
N LEU A 325 36.29 21.08 5.99
CA LEU A 325 35.20 20.22 5.52
C LEU A 325 35.11 18.90 6.29
N ARG A 326 36.26 18.22 6.47
CA ARG A 326 36.36 16.99 7.29
C ARG A 326 36.01 17.25 8.76
N ALA A 327 36.42 18.39 9.33
CA ALA A 327 36.12 18.79 10.70
C ALA A 327 34.61 18.98 10.94
N PHE A 328 33.93 19.80 10.12
CA PHE A 328 32.48 19.98 10.20
C PHE A 328 31.71 18.68 9.92
N HIS A 329 32.15 17.90 8.93
CA HIS A 329 31.53 16.61 8.63
C HIS A 329 31.62 15.63 9.81
N GLY A 330 32.81 15.45 10.40
CA GLY A 330 33.00 14.57 11.56
C GLY A 330 32.23 15.03 12.79
N ALA A 331 32.19 16.34 13.05
CA ALA A 331 31.39 16.92 14.14
C ALA A 331 29.89 16.67 13.95
N VAL A 332 29.36 16.89 12.74
CA VAL A 332 27.94 16.63 12.42
C VAL A 332 27.62 15.14 12.49
N ALA A 333 28.50 14.26 12.00
CA ALA A 333 28.34 12.81 12.10
C ALA A 333 28.21 12.38 13.57
N GLN A 334 29.14 12.80 14.43
CA GLN A 334 29.04 12.55 15.88
C GLN A 334 27.71 13.05 16.45
N ARG A 335 27.33 14.30 16.17
CA ARG A 335 26.13 14.91 16.75
C ARG A 335 24.84 14.26 16.28
N LEU A 336 24.80 13.79 15.03
CA LEU A 336 23.68 13.03 14.49
C LEU A 336 23.62 11.61 15.07
N GLN A 337 24.77 10.97 15.30
CA GLN A 337 24.87 9.67 16.00
C GLN A 337 24.45 9.75 17.48
N GLU A 338 24.64 10.88 18.15
CA GLU A 338 24.08 11.15 19.48
C GLU A 338 22.54 11.23 19.40
N LEU A 339 22.00 12.11 18.57
CA LEU A 339 20.54 12.30 18.40
C LEU A 339 19.82 11.01 17.95
N ALA A 340 20.49 10.15 17.17
CA ALA A 340 20.00 8.84 16.74
C ALA A 340 19.91 7.78 17.84
N GLN A 341 20.52 8.01 19.02
CA GLN A 341 20.35 7.13 20.18
C GLN A 341 19.07 7.45 20.95
N ASP A 342 18.58 8.70 20.90
CA ASP A 342 17.38 9.16 21.61
C ASP A 342 16.11 9.17 20.76
N ALA A 343 16.21 9.16 19.43
CA ALA A 343 15.06 9.16 18.52
C ALA A 343 14.11 7.95 18.76
N ARG A 344 12.81 8.20 18.94
CA ARG A 344 11.77 7.16 19.15
C ARG A 344 10.55 7.38 18.26
N GLY A 345 10.03 6.27 17.72
CA GLY A 345 8.81 6.25 16.92
C GLY A 345 8.98 6.77 15.49
N CYS A 346 7.99 6.47 14.65
CA CYS A 346 8.01 6.71 13.20
C CYS A 346 8.40 8.15 12.83
N GLU A 347 7.83 9.17 13.49
CA GLU A 347 8.05 10.58 13.15
C GLU A 347 9.49 11.06 13.40
N GLN A 348 10.08 10.67 14.54
CA GLN A 348 11.44 11.12 14.90
C GLN A 348 12.49 10.43 14.04
N LEU A 349 12.27 9.15 13.75
CA LEU A 349 13.14 8.36 12.86
C LEU A 349 13.04 8.89 11.42
N TYR A 350 11.84 9.18 10.91
CA TYR A 350 11.66 9.82 9.59
C TYR A 350 12.45 11.14 9.51
N VAL A 351 12.23 12.06 10.45
CA VAL A 351 12.88 13.38 10.44
C VAL A 351 14.42 13.27 10.48
N LEU A 352 14.97 12.27 11.17
CA LEU A 352 16.42 12.07 11.26
C LEU A 352 17.00 11.49 9.96
N LEU A 353 16.33 10.49 9.36
CA LEU A 353 16.74 9.87 8.10
C LEU A 353 16.60 10.86 6.92
N ASP A 354 15.49 11.60 6.86
CA ASP A 354 15.23 12.66 5.88
C ASP A 354 16.25 13.80 5.99
N TRP A 355 16.61 14.23 7.20
CA TRP A 355 17.65 15.25 7.39
C TRP A 355 19.02 14.76 6.91
N ALA A 356 19.39 13.51 7.18
CA ALA A 356 20.66 12.93 6.75
C ALA A 356 20.78 12.88 5.22
N VAL A 357 19.73 12.44 4.52
CA VAL A 357 19.74 12.26 3.06
C VAL A 357 19.42 13.56 2.31
N ASN A 358 18.28 14.19 2.61
CA ASN A 358 17.73 15.29 1.81
C ASN A 358 18.20 16.68 2.26
N VAL A 359 18.47 16.87 3.56
CA VAL A 359 18.93 18.18 4.06
C VAL A 359 20.44 18.29 3.99
N TYR A 360 21.18 17.34 4.56
CA TYR A 360 22.65 17.36 4.56
C TYR A 360 23.27 16.82 3.27
N GLY A 361 22.72 15.73 2.70
CA GLY A 361 23.16 15.17 1.42
C GLY A 361 22.82 16.03 0.19
N SER A 362 22.11 17.15 0.38
CA SER A 362 21.90 18.14 -0.68
C SER A 362 23.23 18.78 -1.12
N PRO A 363 23.48 18.94 -2.43
CA PRO A 363 24.71 19.57 -2.93
C PRO A 363 24.90 21.00 -2.42
N ASP A 364 23.81 21.72 -2.15
CA ASP A 364 23.82 23.10 -1.65
C ASP A 364 24.16 23.20 -0.15
N PHE A 365 24.11 22.10 0.61
CA PHE A 365 24.23 22.16 2.07
C PHE A 365 25.66 22.46 2.54
N LEU A 366 26.63 21.68 2.05
CA LEU A 366 28.05 21.89 2.32
C LEU A 366 28.61 23.07 1.51
N GLY A 367 27.94 23.43 0.42
CA GLY A 367 28.25 24.62 -0.38
C GLY A 367 29.68 24.61 -0.92
N VAL A 368 30.20 23.42 -1.28
CA VAL A 368 31.56 23.23 -1.80
C VAL A 368 31.72 24.10 -3.05
N PRO A 369 32.60 25.12 -3.05
CA PRO A 369 32.82 25.94 -4.24
C PRO A 369 33.50 25.12 -5.34
N ASP A 370 33.51 25.61 -6.59
CA ASP A 370 34.22 25.02 -7.74
C ASP A 370 35.77 25.01 -7.62
N LEU A 371 36.32 25.00 -6.40
CA LEU A 371 37.72 24.68 -6.17
C LEU A 371 37.98 23.21 -6.52
N THR A 372 39.12 22.96 -7.15
CA THR A 372 39.61 21.63 -7.54
C THR A 372 40.13 20.84 -6.34
N LEU A 373 39.27 20.60 -5.35
CA LEU A 373 39.52 19.63 -4.28
C LEU A 373 39.48 18.22 -4.87
N SER A 374 40.55 17.44 -4.72
CA SER A 374 40.56 16.01 -5.02
C SER A 374 39.75 15.27 -3.95
N MET A 375 38.43 15.37 -4.04
CA MET A 375 37.48 14.85 -3.07
C MET A 375 37.49 13.31 -3.06
N GLU A 376 38.33 12.75 -2.19
CA GLU A 376 38.07 11.41 -1.64
C GLU A 376 36.68 11.44 -0.97
N PRO A 377 35.79 10.45 -1.24
CA PRO A 377 34.40 10.53 -0.80
C PRO A 377 34.32 10.59 0.72
N LEU A 378 33.63 11.63 1.24
CA LEU A 378 33.36 11.76 2.67
C LEU A 378 32.65 10.50 3.19
N PRO A 379 32.96 10.05 4.43
CA PRO A 379 32.31 8.88 5.01
C PRO A 379 30.80 9.12 5.20
N PRO A 380 30.00 8.07 5.37
CA PRO A 380 28.57 8.23 5.67
C PRO A 380 28.38 8.87 7.06
N LEU A 381 27.51 9.88 7.15
CA LEU A 381 27.17 10.59 8.40
C LEU A 381 26.74 9.67 9.55
N LEU A 382 26.15 8.52 9.22
CA LEU A 382 25.71 7.51 10.15
C LEU A 382 26.43 6.21 9.79
N ALA A 383 27.04 5.57 10.79
CA ALA A 383 27.68 4.26 10.59
C ALA A 383 26.67 3.26 9.98
N PRO A 384 27.02 2.46 8.96
CA PRO A 384 26.05 1.61 8.25
C PRO A 384 25.21 0.68 9.15
N ALA A 385 25.80 0.17 10.24
CA ALA A 385 25.09 -0.64 11.23
C ALA A 385 24.04 0.16 12.05
N LEU A 386 24.28 1.46 12.28
CA LEU A 386 23.31 2.35 12.91
C LEU A 386 22.21 2.74 11.92
N TRP A 387 22.54 3.03 10.66
CA TRP A 387 21.55 3.27 9.61
C TRP A 387 20.57 2.09 9.48
N ALA A 388 21.10 0.88 9.28
CA ALA A 388 20.27 -0.33 9.16
C ALA A 388 19.41 -0.59 10.41
N ARG A 389 19.87 -0.21 11.61
CA ARG A 389 19.05 -0.28 12.82
C ARG A 389 17.91 0.74 12.79
N LEU A 390 18.19 2.00 12.47
CA LEU A 390 17.18 3.06 12.37
C LEU A 390 16.12 2.76 11.32
N GLU A 391 16.50 2.15 10.20
CA GLU A 391 15.60 1.72 9.12
C GLU A 391 14.70 0.55 9.57
N SER A 392 15.27 -0.44 10.28
CA SER A 392 14.53 -1.55 10.91
C SER A 392 13.56 -1.07 12.01
N ASP A 393 14.02 -0.14 12.86
CA ASP A 393 13.20 0.49 13.90
C ASP A 393 12.04 1.26 13.25
N TYR A 394 12.33 2.09 12.23
CA TYR A 394 11.32 2.88 11.51
C TYR A 394 10.28 2.00 10.81
N THR A 395 10.71 0.96 10.09
CA THR A 395 9.79 0.05 9.38
C THR A 395 8.90 -0.75 10.36
N SER A 396 9.42 -1.15 11.51
CA SER A 396 8.64 -1.78 12.59
C SER A 396 7.57 -0.83 13.19
N PHE A 397 7.93 0.42 13.48
CA PHE A 397 6.96 1.44 13.91
C PHE A 397 5.96 1.78 12.79
N LEU A 398 6.38 1.77 11.52
CA LEU A 398 5.53 2.04 10.37
C LEU A 398 4.50 0.93 10.14
N GLU A 399 4.87 -0.35 10.27
CA GLU A 399 3.93 -1.48 10.21
C GLU A 399 2.84 -1.37 11.29
N THR A 400 3.24 -0.99 12.51
CA THR A 400 2.32 -0.74 13.61
C THR A 400 1.37 0.44 13.30
N LYS A 401 1.91 1.55 12.78
CA LYS A 401 1.14 2.75 12.41
C LYS A 401 0.15 2.47 11.26
N VAL A 402 0.61 1.85 10.18
CA VAL A 402 -0.20 1.45 9.02
C VAL A 402 -1.35 0.54 9.46
N THR A 403 -1.08 -0.46 10.30
CA THR A 403 -2.12 -1.35 10.85
C THR A 403 -3.17 -0.56 11.66
N SER A 404 -2.72 0.36 12.53
CA SER A 404 -3.63 1.23 13.29
C SER A 404 -4.44 2.18 12.40
N CYS A 405 -3.91 2.62 11.26
CA CYS A 405 -4.65 3.42 10.28
C CYS A 405 -5.74 2.58 9.60
N PHE A 406 -5.47 1.33 9.22
CA PHE A 406 -6.49 0.40 8.71
C PHE A 406 -7.57 0.07 9.75
N ASP A 407 -7.19 -0.10 11.03
CA ASP A 407 -8.16 -0.25 12.13
C ASP A 407 -9.04 1.01 12.30
N SER A 408 -8.48 2.20 12.06
CA SER A 408 -9.23 3.47 12.11
C SER A 408 -10.21 3.61 10.94
N ILE A 409 -9.82 3.18 9.73
CA ILE A 409 -10.73 3.10 8.56
C ILE A 409 -11.89 2.14 8.85
N LEU A 410 -11.61 0.97 9.47
CA LEU A 410 -12.66 0.02 9.84
C LEU A 410 -13.65 0.62 10.85
N GLN A 411 -13.18 1.39 11.84
CA GLN A 411 -14.05 2.07 12.80
C GLN A 411 -14.90 3.17 12.16
N LEU A 412 -14.34 3.91 11.20
CA LEU A 412 -15.07 4.96 10.48
C LEU A 412 -16.17 4.39 9.58
N GLU A 413 -15.91 3.30 8.86
CA GLU A 413 -16.96 2.62 8.09
C GLU A 413 -18.02 2.01 9.02
N GLN A 414 -17.63 1.43 10.16
CA GLN A 414 -18.57 0.92 11.16
C GLN A 414 -19.51 1.99 11.74
N SER A 415 -19.07 3.25 11.90
CA SER A 415 -19.97 4.32 12.35
C SER A 415 -20.99 4.70 11.27
N ARG A 416 -20.57 4.83 9.99
CA ARG A 416 -21.52 5.05 8.87
C ARG A 416 -22.57 3.95 8.78
N TRP A 417 -22.17 2.68 8.97
CA TRP A 417 -23.09 1.54 8.99
C TRP A 417 -24.05 1.56 10.18
N ALA A 418 -23.66 2.17 11.31
CA ALA A 418 -24.54 2.35 12.47
C ALA A 418 -25.57 3.46 12.25
N ASP A 419 -25.18 4.54 11.57
CA ASP A 419 -26.05 5.66 11.20
C ASP A 419 -26.97 5.35 10.01
N MET A 420 -26.76 4.22 9.32
CA MET A 420 -27.52 3.77 8.14
C MET A 420 -27.50 4.78 6.97
N GLU A 421 -26.41 5.54 6.82
CA GLU A 421 -26.22 6.47 5.71
C GLU A 421 -26.22 5.72 4.36
N ALA A 422 -27.00 6.18 3.38
CA ALA A 422 -27.02 5.55 2.07
C ALA A 422 -25.72 5.84 1.29
N PRO A 423 -25.15 4.87 0.55
CA PRO A 423 -23.91 5.09 -0.18
C PRO A 423 -24.07 6.16 -1.28
N ASP A 424 -23.02 6.94 -1.50
CA ASP A 424 -22.96 7.93 -2.58
C ASP A 424 -23.14 7.25 -3.95
N VAL A 425 -23.73 7.97 -4.91
CA VAL A 425 -23.76 7.57 -6.33
C VAL A 425 -22.87 8.51 -7.14
N LEU A 426 -21.70 8.02 -7.54
CA LEU A 426 -20.70 8.77 -8.30
C LEU A 426 -20.55 8.19 -9.71
N GLN A 427 -20.67 9.04 -10.72
CA GLN A 427 -20.63 8.65 -12.14
C GLN A 427 -21.66 7.56 -12.54
N GLY A 428 -22.73 7.41 -11.75
CA GLY A 428 -23.75 6.37 -11.93
C GLY A 428 -23.50 5.10 -11.11
N LEU A 429 -22.35 4.95 -10.43
CA LEU A 429 -22.01 3.78 -9.63
C LEU A 429 -22.16 4.05 -8.12
N TYR A 430 -22.54 3.03 -7.35
CA TYR A 430 -22.50 3.10 -5.88
C TYR A 430 -21.06 3.20 -5.36
N HIS A 431 -20.84 4.00 -4.33
CA HIS A 431 -19.51 4.34 -3.83
C HIS A 431 -19.45 4.38 -2.29
N THR A 432 -18.41 3.75 -1.72
CA THR A 432 -17.93 3.99 -0.35
C THR A 432 -16.56 4.67 -0.44
N PRO A 433 -16.23 5.60 0.48
CA PRO A 433 -14.90 6.21 0.55
C PRO A 433 -13.77 5.21 0.83
N LEU A 434 -14.06 3.96 1.19
CA LEU A 434 -13.08 2.90 1.45
C LEU A 434 -11.93 2.87 0.43
N SER A 435 -12.22 2.91 -0.88
CA SER A 435 -11.16 2.89 -1.89
C SER A 435 -10.26 4.14 -1.78
N ILE A 436 -10.86 5.32 -1.64
CA ILE A 436 -10.15 6.60 -1.51
C ILE A 436 -9.27 6.61 -0.26
N ASP A 437 -9.82 6.20 0.89
CA ASP A 437 -9.13 6.21 2.18
C ASP A 437 -7.93 5.24 2.17
N VAL A 438 -8.07 4.06 1.56
CA VAL A 438 -6.97 3.11 1.37
C VAL A 438 -5.91 3.64 0.39
N HIS A 439 -6.30 4.24 -0.73
CA HIS A 439 -5.35 4.85 -1.67
C HIS A 439 -4.58 6.02 -1.06
N MET A 440 -5.24 6.85 -0.26
CA MET A 440 -4.62 7.97 0.44
C MET A 440 -3.59 7.48 1.47
N LEU A 441 -3.94 6.47 2.27
CA LEU A 441 -3.05 5.84 3.26
C LEU A 441 -1.77 5.30 2.58
N VAL A 442 -1.92 4.54 1.49
CA VAL A 442 -0.78 4.00 0.75
C VAL A 442 0.06 5.15 0.15
N ALA A 443 -0.57 6.10 -0.54
CA ALA A 443 0.14 7.19 -1.20
C ALA A 443 0.88 8.12 -0.23
N GLU A 444 0.37 8.34 0.98
CA GLU A 444 1.03 9.13 2.02
C GLU A 444 2.30 8.43 2.50
N HIS A 445 2.21 7.19 2.98
CA HIS A 445 3.35 6.47 3.54
C HIS A 445 4.42 6.15 2.50
N VAL A 446 4.03 5.74 1.29
CA VAL A 446 4.96 5.42 0.20
C VAL A 446 5.72 6.67 -0.23
N LYS A 447 5.07 7.84 -0.34
CA LYS A 447 5.74 9.10 -0.67
C LYS A 447 6.73 9.54 0.42
N VAL A 448 6.39 9.34 1.70
CA VAL A 448 7.26 9.67 2.84
C VAL A 448 8.49 8.75 2.85
N ALA A 449 8.32 7.47 2.53
CA ALA A 449 9.40 6.49 2.45
C ALA A 449 10.33 6.72 1.24
N GLY A 450 9.77 6.89 0.03
CA GLY A 450 10.52 7.14 -1.20
C GLY A 450 11.22 8.51 -1.27
N ALA A 451 10.93 9.41 -0.34
CA ALA A 451 11.75 10.59 -0.12
C ALA A 451 13.13 10.25 0.49
N ILE A 452 13.26 9.14 1.24
CA ILE A 452 14.53 8.71 1.86
C ILE A 452 15.27 7.73 0.96
N SER A 453 14.63 6.63 0.53
CA SER A 453 15.24 5.64 -0.36
C SER A 453 14.21 4.79 -1.10
N ALA A 454 14.61 4.21 -2.24
CA ALA A 454 13.76 3.31 -3.03
C ALA A 454 13.54 1.95 -2.33
N GLU A 455 14.53 1.51 -1.56
CA GLU A 455 14.48 0.32 -0.71
C GLU A 455 13.42 0.47 0.39
N LEU A 456 13.35 1.66 1.00
CA LEU A 456 12.35 1.98 2.01
C LEU A 456 10.96 2.17 1.39
N GLU A 457 10.86 2.73 0.18
CA GLU A 457 9.61 2.80 -0.59
C GLU A 457 9.05 1.39 -0.87
N ALA A 458 9.87 0.49 -1.41
CA ALA A 458 9.49 -0.89 -1.69
C ALA A 458 9.10 -1.67 -0.42
N THR A 459 9.83 -1.46 0.67
CA THR A 459 9.50 -2.05 1.98
C THR A 459 8.17 -1.50 2.52
N THR A 460 7.91 -0.21 2.34
CA THR A 460 6.65 0.44 2.74
C THR A 460 5.45 -0.04 1.91
N LEU A 461 5.63 -0.24 0.60
CA LEU A 461 4.62 -0.86 -0.26
C LEU A 461 4.28 -2.28 0.21
N SER A 462 5.29 -3.08 0.57
CA SER A 462 5.11 -4.44 1.10
C SER A 462 4.37 -4.46 2.46
N ILE A 463 4.72 -3.55 3.38
CA ILE A 463 4.01 -3.34 4.64
C ILE A 463 2.54 -2.99 4.38
N CYS A 464 2.27 -2.05 3.47
CA CYS A 464 0.91 -1.64 3.13
C CYS A 464 0.09 -2.77 2.50
N ALA A 465 0.67 -3.53 1.57
CA ALA A 465 0.01 -4.67 0.93
C ALA A 465 -0.34 -5.76 1.95
N ARG A 466 0.60 -6.14 2.82
CA ARG A 466 0.40 -7.13 3.89
C ARG A 466 -0.68 -6.68 4.89
N ALA A 467 -0.67 -5.41 5.31
CA ALA A 467 -1.67 -4.87 6.21
C ALA A 467 -3.08 -4.83 5.58
N LEU A 468 -3.19 -4.41 4.31
CA LEU A 468 -4.46 -4.44 3.55
C LEU A 468 -5.00 -5.87 3.41
N GLY A 469 -4.12 -6.86 3.20
CA GLY A 469 -4.48 -8.29 3.13
C GLY A 469 -5.04 -8.86 4.43
N LEU A 470 -4.58 -8.36 5.57
CA LEU A 470 -5.13 -8.70 6.90
C LEU A 470 -6.41 -7.90 7.21
N PHE A 471 -6.54 -6.67 6.70
CA PHE A 471 -7.72 -5.83 6.84
C PHE A 471 -8.93 -6.39 6.07
N LEU A 472 -8.78 -6.76 4.79
CA LEU A 472 -9.90 -7.12 3.91
C LEU A 472 -10.84 -8.22 4.47
N PRO A 473 -10.36 -9.35 5.04
CA PRO A 473 -11.23 -10.35 5.64
C PRO A 473 -11.93 -9.86 6.92
N ARG A 474 -11.27 -9.02 7.71
CA ARG A 474 -11.84 -8.41 8.93
C ARG A 474 -12.95 -7.43 8.58
N PHE A 475 -12.70 -6.59 7.59
CA PHE A 475 -13.65 -5.65 7.02
C PHE A 475 -14.89 -6.35 6.45
N ALA A 476 -14.68 -7.32 5.54
CA ALA A 476 -15.78 -8.04 4.91
C ALA A 476 -16.64 -8.78 5.96
N LYS A 477 -16.02 -9.42 6.96
CA LYS A 477 -16.76 -10.03 8.07
C LYS A 477 -17.59 -9.00 8.85
N ALA A 478 -16.98 -7.90 9.29
CA ALA A 478 -17.65 -6.89 10.09
C ALA A 478 -18.81 -6.23 9.35
N PHE A 479 -18.67 -5.97 8.05
CA PHE A 479 -19.76 -5.47 7.21
C PHE A 479 -20.91 -6.48 7.13
N LEU A 480 -20.62 -7.77 6.88
CA LEU A 480 -21.63 -8.83 6.73
C LEU A 480 -22.38 -9.16 8.04
N GLU A 481 -21.77 -8.88 9.20
CA GLU A 481 -22.38 -8.98 10.53
C GLU A 481 -23.17 -7.71 10.93
N SER A 482 -23.09 -6.63 10.13
CA SER A 482 -23.77 -5.35 10.40
C SER A 482 -25.26 -5.35 10.05
N LYS A 483 -25.97 -4.28 10.45
CA LYS A 483 -27.36 -4.02 10.06
C LYS A 483 -27.51 -3.24 8.76
N ALA A 484 -26.43 -2.66 8.23
CA ALA A 484 -26.43 -1.86 7.00
C ALA A 484 -26.47 -2.72 5.72
N VAL A 485 -26.26 -4.05 5.84
CA VAL A 485 -26.26 -4.99 4.72
C VAL A 485 -27.56 -4.90 3.92
N SER A 486 -27.45 -4.28 2.75
CA SER A 486 -28.51 -3.94 1.81
C SER A 486 -27.92 -3.86 0.41
N GLU A 487 -28.76 -3.94 -0.62
CA GLU A 487 -28.36 -4.01 -2.02
C GLU A 487 -27.43 -2.85 -2.45
N PRO A 488 -27.71 -1.57 -2.11
CA PRO A 488 -26.80 -0.46 -2.45
C PRO A 488 -25.45 -0.56 -1.74
N HIS A 489 -25.44 -0.93 -0.46
CA HIS A 489 -24.20 -1.06 0.32
C HIS A 489 -23.34 -2.23 -0.17
N LEU A 490 -23.95 -3.34 -0.57
CA LEU A 490 -23.25 -4.47 -1.18
C LEU A 490 -22.66 -4.08 -2.54
N GLY A 491 -23.41 -3.36 -3.37
CA GLY A 491 -22.90 -2.79 -4.63
C GLY A 491 -21.72 -1.82 -4.42
N ALA A 492 -21.82 -0.90 -3.45
CA ALA A 492 -20.73 0.02 -3.10
C ALA A 492 -19.44 -0.72 -2.68
N ASN A 493 -19.56 -1.75 -1.85
CA ASN A 493 -18.42 -2.53 -1.38
C ASN A 493 -17.81 -3.40 -2.50
N ILE A 494 -18.62 -3.96 -3.40
CA ILE A 494 -18.12 -4.65 -4.60
C ILE A 494 -17.33 -3.66 -5.47
N ASN A 495 -17.91 -2.49 -5.75
CA ASN A 495 -17.25 -1.46 -6.57
C ASN A 495 -15.90 -1.03 -5.97
N ALA A 496 -15.83 -0.84 -4.64
CA ALA A 496 -14.58 -0.51 -3.97
C ALA A 496 -13.54 -1.64 -4.03
N CYS A 497 -13.94 -2.92 -3.91
CA CYS A 497 -13.02 -4.06 -4.07
C CYS A 497 -12.49 -4.18 -5.51
N GLU A 498 -13.34 -3.94 -6.53
CA GLU A 498 -12.92 -3.94 -7.93
C GLU A 498 -12.03 -2.75 -8.29
N GLU A 499 -12.34 -1.57 -7.76
CA GLU A 499 -11.50 -0.38 -7.90
C GLU A 499 -10.12 -0.67 -7.31
N LEU A 500 -10.05 -1.05 -6.03
CA LEU A 500 -8.80 -1.42 -5.35
C LEU A 500 -8.01 -2.52 -6.11
N ARG A 501 -8.69 -3.54 -6.66
CA ARG A 501 -8.00 -4.58 -7.46
C ARG A 501 -7.40 -4.00 -8.74
N THR A 502 -8.16 -3.20 -9.48
CA THR A 502 -7.72 -2.70 -10.79
C THR A 502 -6.70 -1.56 -10.67
N SER A 503 -6.87 -0.65 -9.71
CA SER A 503 -5.99 0.50 -9.53
C SER A 503 -4.67 0.14 -8.85
N LEU A 504 -4.68 -0.64 -7.76
CA LEU A 504 -3.46 -0.95 -7.01
C LEU A 504 -2.51 -1.85 -7.81
N LEU A 505 -3.04 -2.85 -8.52
CA LEU A 505 -2.24 -3.71 -9.41
C LEU A 505 -1.65 -2.91 -10.59
N ALA A 506 -2.40 -1.96 -11.17
CA ALA A 506 -1.90 -1.10 -12.24
C ALA A 506 -0.91 -0.02 -11.76
N ARG A 507 -1.02 0.41 -10.50
CA ARG A 507 -0.17 1.44 -9.88
C ARG A 507 1.13 0.87 -9.32
N PHE A 508 1.08 -0.36 -8.78
CA PHE A 508 2.17 -1.02 -8.06
C PHE A 508 2.26 -2.51 -8.46
N PRO A 509 2.67 -2.82 -9.71
CA PRO A 509 2.83 -4.19 -10.19
C PRO A 509 3.85 -4.97 -9.34
N GLY A 510 3.72 -6.31 -9.28
CA GLY A 510 4.46 -7.14 -8.33
C GLY A 510 3.90 -7.04 -6.91
N THR A 511 4.08 -5.89 -6.24
CA THR A 511 3.89 -5.80 -4.78
C THR A 511 2.46 -6.03 -4.30
N PHE A 512 1.45 -5.72 -5.12
CA PHE A 512 0.04 -5.92 -4.75
C PHE A 512 -0.57 -7.20 -5.34
N GLU A 513 0.18 -8.03 -6.06
CA GLU A 513 -0.35 -9.24 -6.74
C GLU A 513 -0.95 -10.27 -5.77
N GLU A 514 -0.40 -10.40 -4.55
CA GLU A 514 -0.95 -11.30 -3.53
C GLU A 514 -2.37 -10.89 -3.07
N LEU A 515 -2.76 -9.64 -3.26
CA LEU A 515 -4.07 -9.10 -2.88
C LEU A 515 -5.18 -9.35 -3.90
N GLU A 516 -4.85 -9.78 -5.13
CA GLU A 516 -5.84 -10.15 -6.13
C GLU A 516 -6.81 -11.21 -5.59
N LYS A 517 -6.27 -12.24 -4.92
CA LYS A 517 -7.04 -13.36 -4.37
C LYS A 517 -7.95 -12.93 -3.20
N PRO A 518 -7.48 -12.21 -2.16
CA PRO A 518 -8.34 -11.58 -1.16
C PRO A 518 -9.44 -10.68 -1.72
N LEU A 519 -9.12 -9.82 -2.71
CA LEU A 519 -10.09 -8.88 -3.28
C LEU A 519 -11.18 -9.61 -4.09
N VAL A 520 -10.80 -10.56 -4.95
CA VAL A 520 -11.76 -11.42 -5.66
C VAL A 520 -12.60 -12.24 -4.67
N ALA A 521 -12.01 -12.79 -3.62
CA ALA A 521 -12.75 -13.51 -2.58
C ALA A 521 -13.75 -12.62 -1.83
N ALA A 522 -13.42 -11.34 -1.58
CA ALA A 522 -14.33 -10.35 -1.02
C ALA A 522 -15.48 -10.03 -1.98
N THR A 523 -15.17 -9.69 -3.24
CA THR A 523 -16.18 -9.46 -4.32
C THR A 523 -17.14 -10.64 -4.41
N CYS A 524 -16.66 -11.88 -4.54
CA CYS A 524 -17.50 -13.08 -4.62
C CYS A 524 -18.33 -13.32 -3.35
N THR A 525 -17.83 -12.95 -2.17
CA THR A 525 -18.60 -13.07 -0.92
C THR A 525 -19.73 -12.05 -0.87
N PHE A 526 -19.49 -10.80 -1.31
CA PHE A 526 -20.51 -9.77 -1.41
C PHE A 526 -21.54 -10.07 -2.52
N GLN A 527 -21.12 -10.48 -3.72
CA GLN A 527 -22.03 -10.95 -4.79
C GLN A 527 -22.95 -12.08 -4.30
N LYS A 528 -22.37 -13.07 -3.59
CA LYS A 528 -23.14 -14.19 -3.00
C LYS A 528 -24.14 -13.70 -1.96
N ARG A 529 -23.78 -12.72 -1.11
CA ARG A 529 -24.69 -12.15 -0.11
C ARG A 529 -25.82 -11.34 -0.76
N LEU A 530 -25.49 -10.57 -1.80
CA LEU A 530 -26.43 -9.79 -2.60
C LEU A 530 -27.49 -10.69 -3.26
N LEU A 531 -27.06 -11.76 -3.93
CA LEU A 531 -27.97 -12.77 -4.48
C LEU A 531 -28.81 -13.45 -3.40
N GLN A 532 -28.25 -13.80 -2.24
CA GLN A 532 -28.99 -14.42 -1.14
C GLN A 532 -30.17 -13.56 -0.63
N GLY A 533 -30.05 -12.22 -0.67
CA GLY A 533 -31.14 -11.30 -0.34
C GLY A 533 -32.35 -11.53 -1.23
N LEU A 534 -32.17 -11.34 -2.55
CA LEU A 534 -33.22 -11.57 -3.54
C LEU A 534 -33.76 -13.00 -3.50
N GLN A 535 -32.91 -14.01 -3.36
CA GLN A 535 -33.31 -15.42 -3.34
C GLN A 535 -34.33 -15.71 -2.22
N GLY A 536 -34.11 -15.16 -1.01
CA GLY A 536 -35.07 -15.29 0.10
C GLY A 536 -36.42 -14.63 -0.21
N ASP A 537 -36.41 -13.56 -0.99
CA ASP A 537 -37.56 -12.72 -1.33
C ASP A 537 -38.41 -13.28 -2.49
N VAL A 538 -37.78 -13.96 -3.46
CA VAL A 538 -38.49 -14.58 -4.61
C VAL A 538 -38.90 -16.03 -4.36
N GLN A 539 -38.21 -16.79 -3.49
CA GLN A 539 -38.55 -18.21 -3.28
C GLN A 539 -39.97 -18.48 -2.72
N PRO A 540 -40.63 -17.58 -1.98
CA PRO A 540 -42.06 -17.68 -1.69
C PRO A 540 -42.96 -17.68 -2.95
N LEU A 541 -42.57 -16.96 -4.00
CA LEU A 541 -43.32 -16.83 -5.25
C LEU A 541 -43.17 -18.07 -6.13
N PHE A 542 -41.95 -18.61 -6.25
CA PHE A 542 -41.69 -19.89 -6.95
C PHE A 542 -42.58 -21.04 -6.45
N ARG A 543 -42.95 -21.06 -5.16
CA ARG A 543 -43.83 -22.07 -4.56
C ARG A 543 -45.26 -22.06 -5.11
N ASN A 544 -45.67 -21.02 -5.84
CA ASN A 544 -47.00 -20.90 -6.45
C ASN A 544 -47.04 -21.42 -7.91
N LEU A 545 -45.87 -21.59 -8.54
CA LEU A 545 -45.75 -22.21 -9.87
C LEU A 545 -46.22 -23.66 -9.86
N CYS A 546 -46.62 -24.18 -11.02
CA CYS A 546 -47.11 -25.55 -11.19
C CYS A 546 -48.32 -25.90 -10.28
N THR A 547 -49.13 -24.91 -9.94
CA THR A 547 -50.44 -25.05 -9.29
C THR A 547 -51.59 -24.71 -10.26
N LYS A 548 -52.82 -25.03 -9.89
CA LYS A 548 -54.03 -24.62 -10.62
C LYS A 548 -54.22 -23.10 -10.69
N ALA A 549 -53.70 -22.33 -9.72
CA ALA A 549 -53.73 -20.87 -9.77
C ALA A 549 -52.82 -20.34 -10.88
N TRP A 550 -51.60 -20.88 -11.00
CA TRP A 550 -50.65 -20.54 -12.08
C TRP A 550 -51.19 -20.82 -13.51
N LEU A 551 -52.17 -21.73 -13.67
CA LEU A 551 -52.84 -21.98 -14.94
C LEU A 551 -53.90 -20.92 -15.33
N THR A 552 -54.28 -20.02 -14.43
CA THR A 552 -55.35 -19.03 -14.64
C THR A 552 -55.02 -17.62 -14.19
N GLN A 553 -53.94 -17.43 -13.42
CA GLN A 553 -53.47 -16.17 -12.86
C GLN A 553 -52.00 -15.95 -13.22
N ASP A 554 -51.59 -14.69 -13.39
CA ASP A 554 -50.17 -14.39 -13.55
C ASP A 554 -49.47 -14.33 -12.19
N VAL A 555 -48.87 -15.46 -11.81
CA VAL A 555 -47.97 -15.57 -10.65
C VAL A 555 -46.49 -15.41 -11.02
N LEU A 556 -46.18 -15.15 -12.29
CA LEU A 556 -44.82 -14.90 -12.76
C LEU A 556 -44.49 -13.40 -12.71
N GLN A 557 -45.44 -12.52 -13.07
CA GLN A 557 -45.21 -11.07 -13.04
C GLN A 557 -44.63 -10.57 -11.71
N PRO A 558 -45.19 -10.89 -10.51
CA PRO A 558 -44.65 -10.38 -9.23
C PRO A 558 -43.26 -10.91 -8.87
N LEU A 559 -42.81 -11.98 -9.54
CA LEU A 559 -41.48 -12.56 -9.39
C LEU A 559 -40.50 -11.83 -10.32
N MET A 560 -40.90 -11.57 -11.57
CA MET A 560 -40.10 -10.79 -12.52
C MET A 560 -39.99 -9.31 -12.10
N ASP A 561 -41.03 -8.72 -11.50
CA ASP A 561 -41.00 -7.38 -10.92
C ASP A 561 -39.88 -7.25 -9.87
N LYS A 562 -39.67 -8.27 -9.02
CA LYS A 562 -38.57 -8.32 -8.05
C LYS A 562 -37.21 -8.50 -8.71
N VAL A 563 -37.11 -9.34 -9.74
CA VAL A 563 -35.88 -9.55 -10.52
C VAL A 563 -35.45 -8.25 -11.21
N VAL A 564 -36.39 -7.53 -11.83
CA VAL A 564 -36.15 -6.24 -12.47
C VAL A 564 -35.78 -5.17 -11.45
N ALA A 565 -36.48 -5.07 -10.32
CA ALA A 565 -36.14 -4.13 -9.26
C ALA A 565 -34.71 -4.35 -8.69
N PHE A 566 -34.30 -5.61 -8.53
CA PHE A 566 -32.92 -5.96 -8.15
C PHE A 566 -31.91 -5.62 -9.25
N ALA A 567 -32.24 -5.84 -10.53
CA ALA A 567 -31.33 -5.56 -11.64
C ALA A 567 -30.96 -4.06 -11.75
N HIS A 568 -31.84 -3.14 -11.34
CA HIS A 568 -31.51 -1.71 -11.24
C HIS A 568 -30.36 -1.43 -10.25
N HIS A 569 -30.14 -2.27 -9.22
CA HIS A 569 -28.96 -2.15 -8.36
C HIS A 569 -27.67 -2.61 -9.05
N LEU A 570 -27.75 -3.47 -10.08
CA LEU A 570 -26.60 -3.91 -10.87
C LEU A 570 -26.17 -2.85 -11.90
N GLU A 571 -27.08 -1.99 -12.36
CA GLU A 571 -26.74 -0.81 -13.19
C GLU A 571 -25.79 0.16 -12.47
N HIS A 572 -25.84 0.16 -11.14
CA HIS A 572 -24.97 0.94 -10.25
C HIS A 572 -23.69 0.18 -9.81
N MET A 573 -23.39 -0.98 -10.42
CA MET A 573 -22.20 -1.80 -10.12
C MET A 573 -21.19 -1.81 -11.28
N ALA A 574 -19.93 -2.09 -10.95
CA ALA A 574 -18.87 -2.25 -11.94
C ALA A 574 -19.24 -3.34 -12.98
N PRO A 575 -19.03 -3.12 -14.30
CA PRO A 575 -19.66 -3.94 -15.34
C PRO A 575 -19.39 -5.44 -15.27
N VAL A 576 -18.18 -5.86 -14.85
CA VAL A 576 -17.82 -7.29 -14.78
C VAL A 576 -18.58 -7.99 -13.64
N PRO A 577 -18.46 -7.61 -12.35
CA PRO A 577 -19.27 -8.21 -11.29
C PRO A 577 -20.78 -8.05 -11.50
N ALA A 578 -21.24 -6.94 -12.10
CA ALA A 578 -22.65 -6.74 -12.43
C ALA A 578 -23.15 -7.83 -13.39
N GLN A 579 -22.40 -8.08 -14.47
CA GLN A 579 -22.77 -9.08 -15.48
C GLN A 579 -22.66 -10.51 -14.96
N GLU A 580 -21.64 -10.84 -14.18
CA GLU A 580 -21.55 -12.14 -13.48
C GLU A 580 -22.78 -12.37 -12.57
N THR A 581 -23.16 -11.35 -11.80
CA THR A 581 -24.33 -11.40 -10.90
C THR A 581 -25.63 -11.57 -11.69
N LEU A 582 -25.77 -10.88 -12.83
CA LEU A 582 -26.94 -10.99 -13.69
C LEU A 582 -27.04 -12.36 -14.38
N GLN A 583 -25.93 -12.94 -14.82
CA GLN A 583 -25.91 -14.28 -15.41
C GLN A 583 -26.24 -15.38 -14.37
N GLU A 584 -25.70 -15.28 -13.15
CA GLU A 584 -26.06 -16.22 -12.08
C GLU A 584 -27.50 -16.01 -11.57
N LEU A 585 -28.04 -14.79 -11.62
CA LEU A 585 -29.46 -14.53 -11.37
C LEU A 585 -30.36 -15.17 -12.42
N HIS A 586 -30.02 -15.03 -13.71
CA HIS A 586 -30.74 -15.68 -14.80
C HIS A 586 -30.74 -17.21 -14.62
N ARG A 587 -29.56 -17.79 -14.34
CA ARG A 587 -29.41 -19.21 -14.00
C ARG A 587 -30.25 -19.61 -12.80
N TYR A 588 -30.23 -18.83 -11.71
CA TYR A 588 -31.04 -19.10 -10.53
C TYR A 588 -32.53 -19.17 -10.85
N VAL A 589 -33.06 -18.20 -11.60
CA VAL A 589 -34.50 -18.14 -11.94
C VAL A 589 -34.91 -19.35 -12.78
N VAL A 590 -34.14 -19.67 -13.82
CA VAL A 590 -34.41 -20.83 -14.69
C VAL A 590 -34.26 -22.16 -13.93
N ARG A 591 -33.24 -22.28 -13.06
CA ARG A 591 -32.99 -23.46 -12.23
C ARG A 591 -34.11 -23.72 -11.22
N GLU A 592 -34.56 -22.69 -10.49
CA GLU A 592 -35.64 -22.82 -9.51
C GLU A 592 -36.99 -23.06 -10.19
N TYR A 593 -37.28 -22.41 -11.32
CA TYR A 593 -38.47 -22.68 -12.14
C TYR A 593 -38.51 -24.17 -12.56
N LEU A 594 -37.41 -24.68 -13.12
CA LEU A 594 -37.28 -26.09 -13.50
C LEU A 594 -37.37 -27.03 -12.28
N ALA A 595 -36.83 -26.64 -11.12
CA ALA A 595 -36.95 -27.44 -9.90
C ALA A 595 -38.42 -27.62 -9.47
N GLN A 596 -39.24 -26.56 -9.51
CA GLN A 596 -40.67 -26.65 -9.20
C GLN A 596 -41.44 -27.48 -10.25
N VAL A 597 -41.10 -27.35 -11.55
CA VAL A 597 -41.66 -28.18 -12.65
C VAL A 597 -41.35 -29.66 -12.47
N LEU A 598 -40.10 -30.01 -12.12
CA LEU A 598 -39.65 -31.40 -11.95
C LEU A 598 -40.09 -32.03 -10.63
N ARG A 599 -40.48 -31.20 -9.64
CA ARG A 599 -41.03 -31.61 -8.33
C ARG A 599 -42.48 -31.14 -8.17
N PRO A 600 -43.39 -31.48 -9.10
CA PRO A 600 -44.69 -30.84 -9.21
C PRO A 600 -45.58 -31.15 -8.00
N ARG A 601 -46.12 -30.09 -7.39
CA ARG A 601 -47.10 -30.15 -6.31
C ARG A 601 -48.40 -30.78 -6.78
N GLU A 602 -48.89 -30.35 -7.95
CA GLU A 602 -50.07 -30.88 -8.62
C GLU A 602 -49.69 -31.55 -9.93
N ARG A 603 -50.35 -32.67 -10.28
CA ARG A 603 -50.04 -33.44 -11.50
C ARG A 603 -51.19 -33.37 -12.50
N PHE A 604 -51.14 -32.37 -13.37
CA PHE A 604 -52.12 -32.12 -14.44
C PHE A 604 -52.39 -33.33 -15.35
N ARG A 605 -53.55 -33.33 -16.02
CA ARG A 605 -53.98 -34.37 -16.99
C ARG A 605 -54.74 -33.78 -18.18
N GLY A 606 -54.86 -34.53 -19.27
CA GLY A 606 -55.71 -34.16 -20.41
C GLY A 606 -55.36 -32.77 -20.96
N GLU A 607 -56.35 -31.88 -20.98
CA GLU A 607 -56.17 -30.46 -21.33
C GLU A 607 -55.34 -29.68 -20.32
N GLU A 608 -55.46 -29.92 -19.00
CA GLU A 608 -54.66 -29.20 -17.99
C GLU A 608 -53.15 -29.33 -18.30
N ARG A 609 -52.71 -30.49 -18.81
CA ARG A 609 -51.32 -30.75 -19.24
C ARG A 609 -50.94 -29.93 -20.48
N LEU A 610 -51.85 -29.78 -21.44
CA LEU A 610 -51.61 -28.98 -22.64
C LEU A 610 -51.53 -27.50 -22.28
N ARG A 611 -52.46 -27.01 -21.45
CA ARG A 611 -52.46 -25.65 -20.91
C ARG A 611 -51.21 -25.38 -20.05
N SER A 612 -50.76 -26.34 -19.24
CA SER A 612 -49.50 -26.19 -18.47
C SER A 612 -48.26 -26.11 -19.37
N ALA A 613 -48.22 -26.89 -20.47
CA ALA A 613 -47.12 -26.79 -21.44
C ALA A 613 -47.14 -25.46 -22.21
N GLN A 614 -48.33 -24.96 -22.57
CA GLN A 614 -48.49 -23.64 -23.18
C GLN A 614 -48.08 -22.51 -22.22
N LYS A 615 -48.53 -22.53 -20.96
CA LYS A 615 -48.14 -21.55 -19.93
C LYS A 615 -46.64 -21.61 -19.66
N MET A 616 -46.01 -22.79 -19.56
CA MET A 616 -44.54 -22.89 -19.50
C MET A 616 -43.84 -22.29 -20.72
N GLY A 617 -44.42 -22.38 -21.91
CA GLY A 617 -43.87 -21.78 -23.13
C GLY A 617 -43.97 -20.24 -23.13
N VAL A 618 -45.05 -19.68 -22.58
CA VAL A 618 -45.21 -18.23 -22.38
C VAL A 618 -44.28 -17.72 -21.28
N ASP A 619 -44.20 -18.45 -20.16
CA ASP A 619 -43.34 -18.11 -19.02
C ASP A 619 -41.85 -18.16 -19.41
N ALA A 620 -41.44 -19.14 -20.20
CA ALA A 620 -40.08 -19.21 -20.74
C ALA A 620 -39.75 -18.00 -21.62
N GLN A 621 -40.69 -17.57 -22.48
CA GLN A 621 -40.51 -16.38 -23.31
C GLN A 621 -40.41 -15.11 -22.46
N ALA A 622 -41.32 -14.92 -21.50
CA ALA A 622 -41.30 -13.75 -20.62
C ALA A 622 -40.03 -13.66 -19.75
N ILE A 623 -39.52 -14.80 -19.27
CA ILE A 623 -38.23 -14.86 -18.55
C ILE A 623 -37.07 -14.47 -19.49
N GLY A 624 -37.02 -15.06 -20.69
CA GLY A 624 -35.99 -14.76 -21.69
C GLY A 624 -36.00 -13.30 -22.15
N ASP A 625 -37.17 -12.78 -22.56
CA ASP A 625 -37.37 -11.39 -22.96
C ASP A 625 -36.93 -10.41 -21.86
N THR A 626 -37.23 -10.72 -20.59
CA THR A 626 -36.82 -9.89 -19.44
C THR A 626 -35.30 -9.91 -19.27
N PHE A 627 -34.67 -11.09 -19.24
CA PHE A 627 -33.20 -11.17 -19.06
C PHE A 627 -32.43 -10.66 -20.27
N GLN A 628 -32.98 -10.76 -21.48
CA GLN A 628 -32.45 -10.12 -22.69
C GLN A 628 -32.56 -8.59 -22.59
N GLY A 629 -33.71 -8.06 -22.13
CA GLY A 629 -33.91 -6.62 -21.89
C GLY A 629 -32.99 -6.05 -20.81
N LEU A 630 -32.60 -6.86 -19.83
CA LEU A 630 -31.62 -6.53 -18.79
C LEU A 630 -30.15 -6.73 -19.23
N GLY A 631 -29.87 -7.24 -20.44
CA GLY A 631 -28.51 -7.40 -20.97
C GLY A 631 -27.78 -8.72 -20.62
N SER A 632 -28.50 -9.75 -20.16
CA SER A 632 -27.90 -11.04 -19.80
C SER A 632 -27.39 -11.79 -21.04
N GLU A 633 -26.08 -12.06 -21.11
CA GLU A 633 -25.49 -12.86 -22.19
C GLU A 633 -25.79 -14.38 -22.07
N ALA A 634 -26.43 -14.81 -20.98
CA ALA A 634 -26.67 -16.22 -20.68
C ALA A 634 -27.82 -16.88 -21.50
N THR A 635 -28.00 -16.47 -22.76
CA THR A 635 -29.01 -16.93 -23.75
C THR A 635 -29.08 -18.44 -23.98
N TRP A 636 -28.10 -19.20 -23.50
CA TRP A 636 -28.14 -20.66 -23.48
C TRP A 636 -29.16 -21.22 -22.46
N LEU A 637 -29.68 -20.39 -21.55
CA LEU A 637 -30.69 -20.76 -20.56
C LEU A 637 -32.13 -20.72 -21.10
N ASP A 638 -32.43 -19.81 -22.03
CA ASP A 638 -33.78 -19.49 -22.54
C ASP A 638 -34.55 -20.74 -23.00
N GLN A 639 -33.83 -21.66 -23.65
CA GLN A 639 -34.39 -22.89 -24.22
C GLN A 639 -34.64 -24.00 -23.19
N ALA A 640 -34.21 -23.86 -21.93
CA ALA A 640 -34.24 -24.94 -20.95
C ALA A 640 -35.68 -25.26 -20.49
N ILE A 641 -36.43 -24.22 -20.12
CA ILE A 641 -37.86 -24.33 -19.78
C ILE A 641 -38.65 -24.75 -21.02
N ARG A 642 -38.33 -24.17 -22.19
CA ARG A 642 -38.98 -24.47 -23.47
C ARG A 642 -38.86 -25.94 -23.86
N CYS A 643 -37.67 -26.53 -23.82
CA CYS A 643 -37.46 -27.95 -24.13
C CYS A 643 -38.30 -28.87 -23.21
N VAL A 644 -38.41 -28.56 -21.92
CA VAL A 644 -39.26 -29.33 -20.99
C VAL A 644 -40.75 -29.09 -21.27
N ALA A 645 -41.14 -27.88 -21.66
CA ALA A 645 -42.51 -27.54 -22.07
C ALA A 645 -42.94 -28.31 -23.33
N ASP A 646 -42.08 -28.40 -24.35
CA ASP A 646 -42.37 -29.15 -25.58
C ASP A 646 -42.46 -30.66 -25.31
N ILE A 647 -41.54 -31.23 -24.50
CA ILE A 647 -41.67 -32.61 -24.01
C ILE A 647 -42.97 -32.80 -23.21
N LEU A 648 -43.45 -31.80 -22.47
CA LEU A 648 -44.73 -31.87 -21.73
C LEU A 648 -45.96 -31.70 -22.64
N GLY A 649 -45.85 -30.92 -23.72
CA GLY A 649 -46.93 -30.51 -24.63
C GLY A 649 -47.25 -31.49 -25.74
N GLU A 650 -46.25 -31.92 -26.53
CA GLU A 650 -46.33 -32.80 -27.71
C GLU A 650 -47.51 -33.81 -27.71
N THR A 651 -48.30 -33.85 -28.77
CA THR A 651 -49.45 -34.77 -28.88
C THR A 651 -49.03 -36.16 -29.36
N TYR A 652 -48.05 -36.22 -30.26
CA TYR A 652 -47.57 -37.46 -30.87
C TYR A 652 -46.53 -38.13 -29.96
N LYS A 653 -46.90 -39.28 -29.39
CA LYS A 653 -46.14 -39.92 -28.30
C LYS A 653 -44.76 -40.43 -28.73
N ASP A 654 -44.49 -40.48 -30.02
CA ASP A 654 -43.29 -41.02 -30.65
C ASP A 654 -42.25 -39.90 -30.86
N ASP A 655 -42.68 -38.69 -31.25
CA ASP A 655 -41.86 -37.47 -31.33
C ASP A 655 -41.29 -37.01 -29.97
N ILE A 656 -41.83 -37.50 -28.86
CA ILE A 656 -41.27 -37.30 -27.51
C ILE A 656 -39.79 -37.73 -27.44
N LEU A 657 -39.35 -38.70 -28.27
CA LEU A 657 -37.93 -39.05 -28.36
C LEU A 657 -37.11 -37.92 -28.95
N ARG A 658 -37.55 -37.29 -30.05
CA ARG A 658 -36.85 -36.17 -30.72
C ARG A 658 -36.63 -35.00 -29.76
N HIS A 659 -37.67 -34.61 -29.03
CA HIS A 659 -37.58 -33.54 -28.03
C HIS A 659 -36.64 -33.88 -26.87
N LEU A 660 -36.59 -35.15 -26.44
CA LEU A 660 -35.59 -35.62 -25.46
C LEU A 660 -34.17 -35.58 -26.01
N GLU A 661 -33.94 -35.90 -27.30
CA GLU A 661 -32.60 -35.76 -27.88
C GLU A 661 -32.15 -34.31 -27.92
N THR A 662 -33.04 -33.37 -28.29
CA THR A 662 -32.76 -31.93 -28.27
C THR A 662 -32.35 -31.48 -26.87
N LEU A 663 -33.14 -31.82 -25.84
CA LEU A 663 -32.82 -31.47 -24.45
C LEU A 663 -31.45 -32.01 -24.00
N ILE A 664 -31.13 -33.27 -24.32
CA ILE A 664 -29.86 -33.91 -23.91
C ILE A 664 -28.65 -33.36 -24.69
N ARG A 665 -28.85 -32.91 -25.94
CA ARG A 665 -27.80 -32.24 -26.73
C ARG A 665 -27.55 -30.80 -26.25
N SER A 666 -28.59 -30.06 -25.88
CA SER A 666 -28.48 -28.69 -25.38
C SER A 666 -27.96 -28.60 -23.95
N TYR A 667 -28.29 -29.57 -23.09
CA TYR A 667 -27.94 -29.58 -21.67
C TYR A 667 -27.27 -30.91 -21.28
N PRO A 668 -25.97 -31.08 -21.54
CA PRO A 668 -25.25 -32.36 -21.36
C PRO A 668 -25.03 -32.76 -19.89
N ASP A 669 -25.36 -31.89 -18.93
CA ASP A 669 -25.34 -32.15 -17.48
C ASP A 669 -26.63 -32.82 -16.97
N ILE A 670 -27.65 -33.00 -17.83
CA ILE A 670 -28.90 -33.64 -17.46
C ILE A 670 -28.71 -35.11 -17.05
N ARG A 671 -29.13 -35.46 -15.83
CA ARG A 671 -29.06 -36.83 -15.31
C ARG A 671 -30.27 -37.67 -15.75
N ARG A 672 -30.06 -39.00 -15.76
CA ARG A 672 -31.10 -40.03 -15.96
C ARG A 672 -32.39 -39.75 -15.19
N ASP A 673 -32.25 -39.26 -13.97
CA ASP A 673 -33.37 -39.11 -13.03
C ASP A 673 -34.19 -37.84 -13.31
N HIS A 674 -33.59 -36.84 -13.95
CA HIS A 674 -34.31 -35.67 -14.45
C HIS A 674 -35.16 -36.07 -15.67
N VAL A 675 -34.59 -36.88 -16.59
CA VAL A 675 -35.34 -37.49 -17.70
C VAL A 675 -36.50 -38.35 -17.18
N LEU A 676 -36.30 -39.11 -16.10
CA LEU A 676 -37.37 -39.85 -15.42
C LEU A 676 -38.45 -38.93 -14.81
N ALA A 677 -38.06 -37.81 -14.20
CA ALA A 677 -39.00 -36.82 -13.65
C ALA A 677 -39.85 -36.18 -14.76
N ILE A 678 -39.24 -35.72 -15.85
CA ILE A 678 -39.93 -35.18 -17.05
C ILE A 678 -40.91 -36.23 -17.61
N LEU A 679 -40.46 -37.47 -17.79
CA LEU A 679 -41.32 -38.57 -18.25
C LEU A 679 -42.43 -38.95 -17.24
N ALA A 680 -42.28 -38.62 -15.96
CA ALA A 680 -43.31 -38.82 -14.93
C ALA A 680 -44.41 -37.74 -14.98
N LEU A 681 -44.08 -36.49 -15.34
CA LEU A 681 -45.09 -35.46 -15.68
C LEU A 681 -46.01 -35.97 -16.79
N ARG A 682 -45.40 -36.69 -17.75
CA ARG A 682 -46.01 -37.18 -18.98
C ARG A 682 -46.96 -38.37 -18.85
N ARG A 683 -46.90 -39.13 -17.74
CA ARG A 683 -47.83 -40.23 -17.41
C ARG A 683 -48.01 -41.31 -18.50
N LEU A 684 -47.04 -41.53 -19.41
CA LEU A 684 -47.18 -42.48 -20.56
C LEU A 684 -47.21 -43.97 -20.18
N GLY A 685 -47.07 -44.29 -18.89
CA GLY A 685 -47.04 -45.65 -18.35
C GLY A 685 -45.63 -46.27 -18.36
N ARG A 686 -45.34 -47.07 -17.33
CA ARG A 686 -43.99 -47.59 -17.01
C ARG A 686 -43.27 -48.21 -18.23
N ARG A 687 -43.95 -49.04 -19.03
CA ARG A 687 -43.39 -49.70 -20.23
C ARG A 687 -43.04 -48.75 -21.39
N ARG A 688 -43.61 -47.53 -21.45
CA ARG A 688 -43.26 -46.53 -22.47
C ARG A 688 -42.16 -45.60 -21.96
N ASN A 689 -42.24 -45.16 -20.71
CA ASN A 689 -41.17 -44.41 -20.05
C ASN A 689 -39.84 -45.21 -20.04
N GLN A 690 -39.88 -46.51 -19.74
CA GLN A 690 -38.69 -47.37 -19.79
C GLN A 690 -38.07 -47.46 -21.19
N ARG A 691 -38.87 -47.58 -22.25
CA ARG A 691 -38.37 -47.62 -23.64
C ARG A 691 -37.76 -46.29 -24.06
N LEU A 692 -38.42 -45.16 -23.79
CA LEU A 692 -37.87 -43.83 -24.07
C LEU A 692 -36.55 -43.60 -23.30
N LEU A 693 -36.50 -43.98 -22.02
CA LEU A 693 -35.28 -43.89 -21.21
C LEU A 693 -34.15 -44.78 -21.75
N GLN A 694 -34.45 -45.99 -22.22
CA GLN A 694 -33.45 -46.90 -22.80
C GLN A 694 -32.78 -46.32 -24.06
N HIS A 695 -33.55 -45.65 -24.92
CA HIS A 695 -33.00 -44.97 -26.10
C HIS A 695 -32.17 -43.73 -25.68
N ALA A 696 -32.73 -42.89 -24.80
CA ALA A 696 -32.01 -41.74 -24.23
C ALA A 696 -30.73 -42.13 -23.47
N GLN A 697 -30.64 -43.35 -22.91
CA GLN A 697 -29.48 -43.80 -22.14
C GLN A 697 -28.19 -43.94 -22.98
N GLY A 698 -28.29 -44.07 -24.30
CA GLY A 698 -27.14 -43.92 -25.20
C GLY A 698 -26.62 -42.48 -25.24
N LEU A 699 -27.53 -41.53 -25.45
CA LEU A 699 -27.22 -40.08 -25.52
C LEU A 699 -26.70 -39.55 -24.18
N LEU A 700 -27.31 -39.93 -23.06
CA LEU A 700 -26.84 -39.56 -21.71
C LEU A 700 -25.40 -40.04 -21.44
N ARG A 701 -25.02 -41.23 -21.93
CA ARG A 701 -23.64 -41.74 -21.84
C ARG A 701 -22.68 -40.98 -22.75
N ALA A 702 -23.12 -40.52 -23.92
CA ALA A 702 -22.31 -39.70 -24.82
C ALA A 702 -22.08 -38.30 -24.23
N ALA A 703 -23.13 -37.65 -23.73
CA ALA A 703 -23.07 -36.35 -23.05
C ALA A 703 -22.13 -36.39 -21.82
N ALA A 704 -22.28 -37.39 -20.95
CA ALA A 704 -21.41 -37.57 -19.79
C ALA A 704 -19.93 -37.79 -20.18
N LYS A 705 -19.64 -38.46 -21.31
CA LYS A 705 -18.27 -38.61 -21.83
C LYS A 705 -17.71 -37.29 -22.38
N ALA A 706 -18.50 -36.55 -23.16
CA ALA A 706 -18.09 -35.25 -23.71
C ALA A 706 -17.82 -34.21 -22.62
N ARG A 707 -18.57 -34.27 -21.50
CA ARG A 707 -18.31 -33.49 -20.29
C ARG A 707 -16.98 -33.88 -19.62
N GLY A 708 -16.66 -35.17 -19.58
CA GLY A 708 -15.41 -35.68 -19.00
C GLY A 708 -14.13 -35.31 -19.77
N SER A 709 -14.23 -34.90 -21.03
CA SER A 709 -13.09 -34.46 -21.86
C SER A 709 -12.88 -32.93 -21.87
N GLY A 710 -13.35 -32.21 -20.85
CA GLY A 710 -13.10 -30.76 -20.66
C GLY A 710 -13.87 -29.81 -21.58
N ALA A 711 -14.51 -30.31 -22.64
CA ALA A 711 -15.17 -29.53 -23.69
C ALA A 711 -16.46 -28.80 -23.27
N ALA A 712 -16.88 -28.91 -21.99
CA ALA A 712 -18.11 -28.34 -21.45
C ALA A 712 -17.86 -27.54 -20.15
N GLY A 713 -16.75 -26.81 -20.08
CA GLY A 713 -16.45 -25.93 -18.95
C GLY A 713 -17.50 -24.81 -18.77
N GLY A 714 -17.99 -24.63 -17.54
CA GLY A 714 -18.78 -23.48 -17.11
C GLY A 714 -20.31 -23.61 -17.19
N ARG A 715 -20.88 -24.32 -18.18
CA ARG A 715 -22.35 -24.43 -18.34
C ARG A 715 -22.94 -25.56 -17.50
N VAL A 716 -23.53 -25.21 -16.37
CA VAL A 716 -24.17 -26.12 -15.41
C VAL A 716 -25.56 -25.58 -15.07
N LEU A 717 -26.58 -26.44 -15.08
CA LEU A 717 -27.97 -26.06 -14.79
C LEU A 717 -28.76 -27.19 -14.14
N PHE A 718 -28.86 -28.33 -14.82
CA PHE A 718 -29.61 -29.50 -14.35
C PHE A 718 -28.87 -30.23 -13.23
N GLU A 719 -27.55 -30.21 -13.18
CA GLU A 719 -26.79 -30.86 -12.09
C GLU A 719 -27.14 -30.31 -10.70
N GLU A 720 -27.45 -29.01 -10.62
CA GLU A 720 -27.83 -28.30 -9.40
C GLU A 720 -29.32 -28.40 -9.07
N ILE A 721 -30.10 -29.07 -9.92
CA ILE A 721 -31.48 -29.45 -9.62
C ILE A 721 -31.47 -30.84 -9.01
N GLU A 722 -31.75 -30.95 -7.71
CA GLU A 722 -31.81 -32.22 -7.01
C GLU A 722 -32.76 -33.22 -7.69
N ALA A 723 -32.20 -34.34 -8.15
CA ALA A 723 -32.94 -35.45 -8.73
C ALA A 723 -34.07 -35.94 -7.81
N TRP A 724 -35.20 -36.39 -8.40
CA TRP A 724 -36.35 -36.89 -7.67
C TRP A 724 -36.83 -38.23 -8.23
N GLU A 725 -36.77 -39.29 -7.40
CA GLU A 725 -37.43 -40.55 -7.73
C GLU A 725 -38.97 -40.41 -7.66
N PRO A 726 -39.72 -40.77 -8.71
CA PRO A 726 -41.17 -40.83 -8.63
C PRO A 726 -41.63 -41.82 -7.56
N ARG A 727 -42.55 -41.40 -6.65
CA ARG A 727 -43.07 -42.18 -5.50
C ARG A 727 -43.58 -43.61 -5.80
N GLU A 728 -43.74 -43.97 -7.07
CA GLU A 728 -44.02 -45.32 -7.55
C GLU A 728 -42.88 -46.32 -7.25
N THR A 729 -41.63 -45.88 -7.01
CA THR A 729 -40.55 -46.76 -6.53
C THR A 729 -40.75 -47.21 -5.08
N ARG A 730 -41.21 -46.32 -4.19
CA ARG A 730 -41.65 -46.70 -2.81
C ARG A 730 -42.80 -47.70 -2.83
N SER A 731 -43.62 -47.74 -3.90
CA SER A 731 -44.65 -48.77 -4.11
C SER A 731 -44.07 -50.17 -4.41
N ALA A 732 -42.77 -50.31 -4.74
CA ALA A 732 -42.11 -51.61 -4.89
C ALA A 732 -41.70 -52.24 -3.55
N LEU A 733 -41.50 -51.43 -2.51
CA LEU A 733 -41.21 -51.92 -1.15
C LEU A 733 -42.43 -52.57 -0.51
N LEU A 734 -43.65 -52.15 -0.84
CA LEU A 734 -44.89 -52.74 -0.30
C LEU A 734 -45.09 -54.22 -0.70
N PRO A 735 -44.92 -54.63 -1.98
CA PRO A 735 -44.84 -56.03 -2.37
C PRO A 735 -43.68 -56.79 -1.74
N ALA A 736 -42.51 -56.16 -1.56
CA ALA A 736 -41.34 -56.79 -0.93
C ALA A 736 -41.59 -57.10 0.56
N LEU A 737 -42.06 -56.12 1.33
CA LEU A 737 -42.54 -56.29 2.71
C LEU A 737 -43.66 -57.33 2.78
N LYS A 738 -44.65 -57.30 1.88
CA LYS A 738 -45.69 -58.33 1.77
C LYS A 738 -45.19 -59.70 1.28
N ARG A 739 -43.90 -59.85 0.91
CA ARG A 739 -43.23 -61.15 0.67
C ARG A 739 -42.45 -61.56 1.92
N MET A 740 -41.65 -60.66 2.47
CA MET A 740 -40.88 -60.86 3.70
C MET A 740 -41.77 -61.25 4.89
N MET A 741 -42.88 -60.54 5.10
CA MET A 741 -43.91 -60.85 6.11
C MET A 741 -44.68 -62.17 5.85
N ARG A 742 -44.57 -62.77 4.67
CA ARG A 742 -45.16 -64.09 4.35
C ARG A 742 -44.15 -65.23 4.45
N ASN A 743 -42.86 -64.92 4.50
CA ASN A 743 -41.78 -65.90 4.55
C ASN A 743 -41.23 -66.12 5.97
N LEU A 744 -41.61 -65.29 6.95
CA LEU A 744 -41.40 -65.56 8.37
C LEU A 744 -42.22 -66.80 8.79
N HIS A 745 -41.52 -67.88 9.16
CA HIS A 745 -42.10 -69.22 9.33
C HIS A 745 -42.82 -69.40 10.69
N PRO A 746 -43.73 -70.40 10.84
CA PRO A 746 -44.76 -70.36 11.87
C PRO A 746 -44.35 -71.07 13.18
N GLN A 747 -43.52 -70.43 14.00
CA GLN A 747 -43.29 -70.83 15.40
C GLN A 747 -43.52 -69.68 16.38
N THR A 748 -44.78 -69.29 16.53
CA THR A 748 -45.31 -68.55 17.71
C THR A 748 -46.84 -68.67 17.74
N ARG A 749 -47.33 -69.89 17.93
CA ARG A 749 -48.69 -70.12 18.40
C ARG A 749 -48.70 -69.84 19.91
N TRP A 750 -49.81 -69.30 20.43
CA TRP A 750 -50.03 -68.80 21.79
C TRP A 750 -49.65 -67.33 22.05
N LEU A 751 -50.39 -66.72 22.98
CA LEU A 751 -50.42 -65.30 23.39
C LEU A 751 -50.83 -64.28 22.30
N ARG A 752 -52.00 -63.64 22.50
CA ARG A 752 -52.43 -62.42 21.79
C ARG A 752 -52.10 -61.18 22.65
N PRO A 753 -51.31 -60.21 22.17
CA PRO A 753 -51.34 -58.83 22.67
C PRO A 753 -52.24 -57.92 21.82
N GLY A 754 -52.84 -56.91 22.44
CA GLY A 754 -53.76 -55.97 21.79
C GLY A 754 -53.11 -54.95 20.84
N GLY A 755 -53.94 -54.29 20.02
CA GLY A 755 -53.53 -53.36 18.95
C GLY A 755 -52.94 -52.00 19.37
N ARG A 756 -52.23 -51.92 20.51
CA ARG A 756 -51.37 -50.78 20.90
C ARG A 756 -49.91 -51.08 20.55
N ALA A 757 -49.34 -52.19 21.03
CA ALA A 757 -47.96 -52.60 20.77
C ALA A 757 -47.57 -52.63 19.28
N ARG A 758 -48.48 -53.05 18.39
CA ARG A 758 -48.26 -53.00 16.92
C ARG A 758 -48.14 -51.59 16.34
N ARG A 759 -48.70 -50.57 17.00
CA ARG A 759 -48.59 -49.16 16.61
C ARG A 759 -47.35 -48.50 17.21
N GLU A 760 -46.94 -48.87 18.42
CA GLU A 760 -45.65 -48.42 18.98
C GLU A 760 -44.47 -49.01 18.19
N ALA A 761 -44.45 -50.32 17.91
CA ALA A 761 -43.38 -50.94 17.11
C ALA A 761 -43.25 -50.36 15.69
N PHE A 762 -44.37 -50.04 15.04
CA PHE A 762 -44.38 -49.38 13.73
C PHE A 762 -43.92 -47.91 13.80
N ARG A 763 -44.15 -47.23 14.94
CA ARG A 763 -43.71 -45.84 15.18
C ARG A 763 -42.22 -45.76 15.50
N ALA A 764 -41.67 -46.73 16.22
CA ALA A 764 -40.23 -46.86 16.47
C ALA A 764 -39.45 -47.08 15.15
N PHE A 765 -39.81 -48.12 14.40
CA PHE A 765 -39.19 -48.45 13.12
C PHE A 765 -39.30 -47.32 12.07
N ALA A 766 -40.39 -46.54 12.11
CA ALA A 766 -40.55 -45.35 11.27
C ALA A 766 -39.72 -44.13 11.72
N GLY A 767 -39.32 -44.07 13.00
CA GLY A 767 -38.42 -43.04 13.52
C GLY A 767 -36.97 -43.29 13.13
N GLU A 768 -36.48 -44.52 13.31
CA GLU A 768 -35.09 -44.91 13.00
C GLU A 768 -34.77 -44.78 11.49
N CYS A 769 -35.76 -44.94 10.61
CA CYS A 769 -35.59 -44.83 9.16
C CYS A 769 -35.75 -43.41 8.58
N LEU A 770 -35.94 -42.37 9.40
CA LEU A 770 -36.20 -40.99 8.92
C LEU A 770 -35.47 -39.88 9.72
N GLY A 771 -34.57 -40.24 10.64
CA GLY A 771 -33.90 -39.29 11.53
C GLY A 771 -32.53 -38.81 11.04
N GLU A 772 -32.46 -38.02 9.96
CA GLU A 772 -31.31 -37.12 9.68
C GLU A 772 -31.66 -36.07 8.61
N ALA A 773 -32.29 -34.96 9.04
CA ALA A 773 -32.42 -33.69 8.31
C ALA A 773 -32.83 -32.57 9.29
N GLU A 774 -32.32 -31.35 9.10
CA GLU A 774 -32.36 -30.24 10.06
C GLU A 774 -33.74 -29.58 10.26
N ALA A 775 -33.95 -28.92 11.41
CA ALA A 775 -34.10 -27.44 11.50
C ALA A 775 -34.52 -26.93 12.91
N PRO A 776 -34.08 -25.73 13.36
CA PRO A 776 -34.51 -25.08 14.60
C PRO A 776 -35.63 -24.02 14.41
N PHE A 777 -36.21 -23.53 15.52
CA PHE A 777 -36.89 -22.20 15.73
C PHE A 777 -37.88 -21.68 14.64
N ARG A 778 -39.16 -21.32 14.90
CA ARG A 778 -39.81 -20.52 15.98
C ARG A 778 -41.32 -20.85 16.03
N THR A 779 -42.09 -20.47 17.05
CA THR A 779 -42.88 -19.20 17.15
C THR A 779 -43.83 -19.35 18.37
N ALA A 780 -44.31 -18.37 19.13
CA ALA A 780 -43.90 -17.06 19.66
C ALA A 780 -45.15 -16.44 20.36
N LEU A 781 -44.95 -15.60 21.40
CA LEU A 781 -45.94 -14.68 22.01
C LEU A 781 -47.21 -15.25 22.70
N GLN A 782 -47.27 -15.16 24.04
CA GLN A 782 -48.23 -14.31 24.80
C GLN A 782 -47.94 -14.35 26.32
N GLY A 783 -48.18 -13.23 27.04
CA GLY A 783 -48.42 -13.19 28.50
C GLY A 783 -47.22 -13.22 29.48
N ARG A 784 -47.07 -12.13 30.26
CA ARG A 784 -46.40 -12.09 31.60
C ARG A 784 -47.49 -11.88 32.69
N PRO A 785 -47.17 -11.87 34.00
CA PRO A 785 -46.67 -12.94 34.87
C PRO A 785 -47.75 -13.21 35.97
N PRO A 786 -47.54 -13.75 37.21
CA PRO A 786 -46.55 -13.31 38.22
C PRO A 786 -45.85 -14.46 39.01
N CYS A 787 -44.96 -14.08 39.94
CA CYS A 787 -44.59 -14.88 41.12
C CYS A 787 -45.13 -14.17 42.38
N PRO A 788 -45.27 -14.84 43.55
CA PRO A 788 -44.12 -14.88 44.46
C PRO A 788 -43.97 -16.15 45.34
N THR A 789 -42.70 -16.46 45.64
CA THR A 789 -42.12 -16.81 46.96
C THR A 789 -42.90 -17.63 48.00
N VAL A 790 -42.37 -18.82 48.32
CA VAL A 790 -42.11 -19.30 49.72
C VAL A 790 -40.79 -20.09 49.71
N GLN A 791 -40.00 -20.00 50.79
CA GLN A 791 -38.74 -20.75 51.01
C GLN A 791 -38.97 -21.99 51.88
N LEU A 792 -38.07 -22.99 51.85
CA LEU A 792 -37.49 -23.62 53.05
C LEU A 792 -36.38 -24.65 52.72
N HIS A 793 -35.44 -24.78 53.65
CA HIS A 793 -34.33 -25.75 53.78
C HIS A 793 -34.31 -26.16 55.29
N PRO A 794 -33.45 -27.07 55.84
CA PRO A 794 -32.22 -27.69 55.31
C PRO A 794 -32.09 -29.22 55.61
N GLN A 795 -30.84 -29.73 55.63
CA GLN A 795 -30.36 -31.02 56.20
C GLN A 795 -30.76 -32.32 55.45
N SER A 796 -29.95 -33.39 55.41
CA SER A 796 -28.65 -33.69 56.07
C SER A 796 -27.65 -34.47 55.17
N GLU A 797 -26.37 -34.42 55.56
CA GLU A 797 -25.30 -35.46 55.63
C GLU A 797 -25.58 -36.90 55.07
N CYS A 798 -24.59 -37.70 54.58
CA CYS A 798 -23.12 -37.58 54.63
C CYS A 798 -22.37 -38.43 53.56
N GLU A 799 -21.03 -38.33 53.55
CA GLU A 799 -20.01 -39.23 52.93
C GLU A 799 -20.00 -39.43 51.38
N GLY A 800 -18.85 -39.63 50.71
CA GLY A 800 -17.46 -39.43 51.16
C GLY A 800 -16.42 -40.43 50.62
N ARG A 801 -15.74 -40.12 49.50
CA ARG A 801 -14.36 -40.56 49.17
C ARG A 801 -13.83 -39.93 47.87
N SER A 802 -12.52 -39.67 47.82
CA SER A 802 -11.78 -39.18 46.65
C SER A 802 -10.42 -39.91 46.56
N ILE A 803 -9.97 -40.24 45.36
CA ILE A 803 -8.61 -40.71 45.04
C ILE A 803 -8.22 -40.07 43.69
N TYR A 804 -6.93 -39.70 43.54
CA TYR A 804 -6.37 -38.89 42.44
C TYR A 804 -5.33 -39.68 41.60
N PHE A 805 -4.71 -38.99 40.62
CA PHE A 805 -3.55 -39.38 39.77
C PHE A 805 -3.83 -40.32 38.56
N GLU A 806 -3.11 -40.25 37.42
CA GLU A 806 -2.53 -39.11 36.68
C GLU A 806 -2.05 -39.51 35.24
N ASN A 807 -1.79 -38.51 34.37
CA ASN A 807 -0.84 -38.48 33.22
C ASN A 807 -0.86 -39.50 32.04
N LYS A 808 -1.21 -38.98 30.84
CA LYS A 808 -0.49 -39.01 29.52
C LYS A 808 -0.37 -40.26 28.59
N SER A 809 -0.22 -39.90 27.29
CA SER A 809 0.46 -40.58 26.15
C SER A 809 -0.17 -41.76 25.35
N GLU A 810 -0.76 -41.40 24.20
CA GLU A 810 -0.42 -41.83 22.81
C GLU A 810 -0.44 -43.30 22.26
N LEU A 811 -0.88 -43.39 20.99
CA LEU A 811 -0.45 -44.27 19.86
C LEU A 811 -0.93 -45.75 19.67
N LYS A 812 -1.94 -45.89 18.79
CA LYS A 812 -2.04 -46.76 17.57
C LYS A 812 -2.09 -48.31 17.62
N TRP A 813 -2.59 -48.85 16.48
CA TRP A 813 -2.64 -50.26 16.01
C TRP A 813 -3.74 -51.14 16.66
N CYS A 814 -4.29 -52.18 16.02
CA CYS A 814 -4.10 -52.73 14.66
C CYS A 814 -5.40 -53.34 14.07
N LEU A 815 -5.41 -53.64 12.76
CA LEU A 815 -6.42 -54.46 12.09
C LEU A 815 -5.96 -55.94 12.01
N PRO A 816 -6.86 -56.93 12.16
CA PRO A 816 -6.52 -58.34 11.92
C PRO A 816 -6.55 -58.69 10.42
N LYS A 817 -5.60 -59.54 10.01
CA LYS A 817 -5.60 -60.29 8.74
C LYS A 817 -5.19 -61.73 9.04
N GLU A 818 -5.98 -62.69 8.56
CA GLU A 818 -5.51 -64.03 8.23
C GLU A 818 -6.14 -64.46 6.91
N GLY A 819 -5.56 -65.43 6.21
CA GLY A 819 -6.11 -65.93 4.97
C GLY A 819 -5.29 -67.03 4.28
N ALA A 820 -6.00 -67.87 3.56
CA ALA A 820 -5.51 -68.84 2.58
C ALA A 820 -6.66 -69.13 1.59
N GLY A 821 -6.45 -69.48 0.32
CA GLY A 821 -5.21 -69.50 -0.46
C GLY A 821 -5.36 -70.39 -1.70
N LEU A 822 -4.99 -69.89 -2.89
CA LEU A 822 -4.74 -70.63 -4.16
C LEU A 822 -5.92 -71.50 -4.69
N SER A 823 -6.40 -71.37 -5.94
CA SER A 823 -5.61 -71.45 -7.18
C SER A 823 -6.47 -71.45 -8.47
N TRP A 824 -5.77 -71.33 -9.62
CA TRP A 824 -6.13 -71.74 -10.99
C TRP A 824 -7.20 -71.00 -11.81
N LEU A 825 -6.95 -70.98 -13.13
CA LEU A 825 -7.72 -70.29 -14.17
C LEU A 825 -8.89 -71.13 -14.71
N ARG A 826 -9.99 -70.46 -15.07
CA ARG A 826 -10.57 -70.57 -16.42
C ARG A 826 -11.42 -69.35 -16.78
#